data_AF-A0A1I5YZ15-F1
#
_entry.id   AF-A0A1I5YZ15-F1
#
_cell.length_a   1.000
_cell.length_b   1.000
_cell.length_c   1.000
_cell.angle_alpha   90.00
_cell.angle_beta   90.00
_cell.angle_gamma   90.00
#
_symmetry.space_group_name_H-M   'P 1'
#
loop_
_entity.id
_entity.type
_entity.pdbx_description
1 polymer ?
#
loop_
_entity_poly.entity_id
_entity_poly.type
_entity_poly.pdbx_seq_one_letter_code
_entity_poly.pdbx_strand_id
1 'polypeptide(L)'
;MKKLALLIALLATILFNQSCNTGNKTRVLLFTKTTGYHHASIGAGIEAIKKIAAEKNFSVDVDSTGKHFNDNDLKKYKTVIFLSTTGNILNSDEQVALQRYMEAGGGFMGIHAAADAEYNWAWYNNLVGAYFKSHPSNPNVRKATIVVTDTGFIAMKGIPEKWERTDEWYNYKSISPAIKVVAMLDEDSYEGGENGRNHPIAWYHEFDGGRVFYTGGGHTDESFSEPLFLQHLANGLSYTMGPDTAKLDYSKAYATKAPEENRFTKTILSNDLNEPMEIAVTPSGIVYIVERSGNFYAYKPADNTTKLIHTFKVLPDTKEAFGNGLLGMTIDPDFASNKFVYFFYSPDSLPAHQNISRFKMITEDSIDLASEKVIIQVPIDLEVSAHTGGSLAWDKNKNLFISTGDNTVPFASNGYAPLDERTGRKIYDAQRSAANANDLRGKVLRIHPEADGSYTIPDGNLFAKGTAGTKPEIYTMGCRNPYRIAVNQKTSTLYWGEVGPDAGEDSWNDPRGYDEFNQAKKAGNYGWPYFVGDNKAYHDSDFATQAIGALFDVNGPENNSPNNTGLKKLPAPTKAMIWYPYSFYDTFPQLGQGGRTAIAGYFYHYDKSKAKTNSIPEYYDGCLFVMDWMRNWIFAVRFDENENYKRMEPFMPLTGDFRRPIDMDITPEGIMYVLEYGSVYGADNDDARLVRVNYNSGNRAPVAKISADDSIGLAPLTVKFNSSKTYDFDEDDKLKYEWTFEGNKVGSTDANPTYTFKDKGVYNVLLKVTDPSGLSSVDTMEIKAGNTMPDVTINTTGNSMFYLDNEKLDYNVDVKDKEDANIDAKRINVQLKYIPKETGSYKTVQGKGTWIMPGKALIEASDCQACHTVDKTIVGPAFNAIAEKYYNQPAEIPRLAGKIISGGAGVWGNHYMNAHPQLSKDNTTTIVKYILSLKQQQTRDSLASAGTVELKQPSGTKEGTWALSASYTDLGNGIVPLTATKELVLRPPVLQAEDADIVRNINRGDDILGSIHNKSYFVFKGVDLKGISNITYYYSSRNIDATLEVHTDSPTGPVISTLDYKSTGSWRNYKQVTTAIKDPGGIHDLYFVFKKDTEPNHDMFSLDWLKFGK
;
A
#
# COMPACT_ATOMS: atom_id res chain seq x y z
N MET A 1 -19.86 70.46 47.28
CA MET A 1 -20.83 69.75 46.40
C MET A 1 -20.41 69.68 44.92
N LYS A 2 -19.84 70.73 44.30
CA LYS A 2 -19.44 70.67 42.86
C LYS A 2 -18.25 69.74 42.52
N LYS A 3 -17.33 69.46 43.44
CA LYS A 3 -16.19 68.54 43.19
C LYS A 3 -16.54 67.05 43.32
N LEU A 4 -17.60 66.69 44.06
CA LEU A 4 -18.03 65.30 44.20
C LEU A 4 -18.90 64.86 43.02
N ALA A 5 -19.70 65.78 42.45
CA ALA A 5 -20.48 65.52 41.24
C ALA A 5 -19.60 65.32 39.98
N LEU A 6 -18.47 66.04 39.89
CA LEU A 6 -17.54 65.88 38.76
C LEU A 6 -16.77 64.55 38.82
N LEU A 7 -16.46 64.06 40.03
CA LEU A 7 -15.76 62.78 40.21
C LEU A 7 -16.68 61.57 39.94
N ILE A 8 -17.95 61.67 40.33
CA ILE A 8 -18.97 60.64 40.04
C ILE A 8 -19.32 60.62 38.54
N ALA A 9 -19.40 61.78 37.89
CA ALA A 9 -19.60 61.84 36.44
C ALA A 9 -18.40 61.27 35.66
N LEU A 10 -17.16 61.53 36.11
CA LEU A 10 -15.96 60.99 35.45
C LEU A 10 -15.82 59.47 35.64
N LEU A 11 -16.14 58.94 36.84
CA LEU A 11 -16.18 57.49 37.09
C LEU A 11 -17.32 56.81 36.31
N ALA A 12 -18.48 57.45 36.16
CA ALA A 12 -19.58 56.91 35.36
C ALA A 12 -19.22 56.85 33.86
N THR A 13 -18.49 57.83 33.31
CA THR A 13 -18.00 57.77 31.92
C THR A 13 -16.84 56.80 31.69
N ILE A 14 -16.05 56.49 32.72
CA ILE A 14 -15.00 55.45 32.62
C ILE A 14 -15.62 54.05 32.76
N LEU A 15 -16.67 53.89 33.58
CA LEU A 15 -17.41 52.63 33.69
C LEU A 15 -18.33 52.37 32.48
N PHE A 16 -18.89 53.40 31.82
CA PHE A 16 -19.67 53.21 30.59
C PHE A 16 -18.82 52.96 29.33
N ASN A 17 -17.55 53.41 29.29
CA ASN A 17 -16.65 53.13 28.16
C ASN A 17 -15.96 51.75 28.23
N GLN A 18 -16.10 51.00 29.33
CA GLN A 18 -15.66 49.59 29.37
C GLN A 18 -16.76 48.58 29.04
N SER A 19 -18.02 49.00 28.88
CA SER A 19 -19.14 48.10 28.60
C SER A 19 -19.59 48.05 27.13
N CYS A 20 -18.82 48.62 26.20
CA CYS A 20 -19.08 48.51 24.77
C CYS A 20 -17.78 48.36 23.99
N ASN A 21 -17.06 47.27 24.24
CA ASN A 21 -16.18 46.69 23.23
C ASN A 21 -16.26 45.16 23.31
N THR A 22 -17.46 44.61 23.09
CA THR A 22 -17.61 43.21 22.66
C THR A 22 -17.18 43.11 21.20
N GLY A 23 -15.91 43.42 20.91
CA GLY A 23 -15.29 42.98 19.67
C GLY A 23 -15.37 41.46 19.66
N ASN A 24 -15.84 40.86 18.56
CA ASN A 24 -15.99 39.41 18.40
C ASN A 24 -14.73 38.70 18.91
N LYS A 25 -14.83 38.11 20.10
CA LYS A 25 -13.73 37.36 20.73
C LYS A 25 -13.40 36.19 19.81
N THR A 26 -12.11 35.95 19.56
CA THR A 26 -11.66 34.75 18.82
C THR A 26 -12.30 33.50 19.41
N ARG A 27 -12.83 32.61 18.56
CA ARG A 27 -13.49 31.37 18.98
C ARG A 27 -12.71 30.15 18.50
N VAL A 28 -12.73 29.11 19.31
CA VAL A 28 -12.18 27.78 19.02
C VAL A 28 -13.27 26.74 19.30
N LEU A 29 -13.41 25.75 18.42
CA LEU A 29 -14.31 24.61 18.61
C LEU A 29 -13.50 23.46 19.21
N LEU A 30 -13.92 22.95 20.36
CA LEU A 30 -13.33 21.77 21.00
C LEU A 30 -14.26 20.57 20.81
N PHE A 31 -13.84 19.63 19.98
CA PHE A 31 -14.60 18.45 19.60
C PHE A 31 -14.12 17.20 20.34
N THR A 32 -15.05 16.45 20.93
CA THR A 32 -14.76 15.32 21.84
C THR A 32 -15.61 14.08 21.59
N LYS A 33 -16.20 13.93 20.40
CA LYS A 33 -17.05 12.77 20.08
C LYS A 33 -16.19 11.51 19.96
N THR A 34 -16.69 10.40 20.50
CA THR A 34 -16.08 9.07 20.36
C THR A 34 -17.15 8.06 19.96
N THR A 35 -16.82 7.19 18.99
CA THR A 35 -17.58 5.98 18.67
C THR A 35 -16.78 4.70 18.97
N GLY A 36 -15.48 4.85 19.26
CA GLY A 36 -14.59 3.83 19.81
C GLY A 36 -14.38 3.98 21.32
N TYR A 37 -13.13 3.81 21.77
CA TYR A 37 -12.76 3.91 23.18
C TYR A 37 -12.96 5.35 23.71
N HIS A 38 -13.57 5.49 24.89
CA HIS A 38 -13.79 6.79 25.53
C HIS A 38 -12.76 7.03 26.64
N HIS A 39 -11.86 8.01 26.44
CA HIS A 39 -10.83 8.36 27.41
C HIS A 39 -11.40 9.17 28.60
N ALA A 40 -11.00 8.82 29.83
CA ALA A 40 -11.41 9.54 31.03
C ALA A 40 -10.91 11.01 31.05
N SER A 41 -9.75 11.27 30.42
CA SER A 41 -9.07 12.57 30.40
C SER A 41 -9.76 13.65 29.59
N ILE A 42 -10.80 13.33 28.81
CA ILE A 42 -11.57 14.30 28.03
C ILE A 42 -12.10 15.43 28.94
N GLY A 43 -12.59 15.09 30.14
CA GLY A 43 -13.07 16.08 31.11
C GLY A 43 -11.98 17.05 31.58
N ALA A 44 -10.81 16.53 31.94
CA ALA A 44 -9.66 17.34 32.35
C ALA A 44 -9.14 18.21 31.20
N GLY A 45 -9.10 17.67 29.99
CA GLY A 45 -8.69 18.39 28.78
C GLY A 45 -9.62 19.56 28.44
N ILE A 46 -10.93 19.40 28.57
CA ILE A 46 -11.90 20.50 28.38
C ILE A 46 -11.59 21.67 29.32
N GLU A 47 -11.36 21.40 30.60
CA GLU A 47 -11.09 22.44 31.59
C GLU A 47 -9.72 23.10 31.38
N ALA A 48 -8.70 22.34 30.99
CA ALA A 48 -7.39 22.90 30.62
C ALA A 48 -7.47 23.86 29.42
N ILE A 49 -8.20 23.48 28.37
CA ILE A 49 -8.37 24.35 27.18
C ILE A 49 -9.17 25.61 27.51
N LYS A 50 -10.21 25.52 28.36
CA LYS A 50 -10.93 26.71 28.86
C LYS A 50 -10.03 27.62 29.68
N LYS A 51 -9.14 27.07 30.52
CA LYS A 51 -8.17 27.84 31.29
C LYS A 51 -7.20 28.58 30.35
N ILE A 52 -6.64 27.89 29.35
CA ILE A 52 -5.79 28.51 28.32
C ILE A 52 -6.56 29.62 27.59
N ALA A 53 -7.83 29.40 27.28
CA ALA A 53 -8.69 30.40 26.62
C ALA A 53 -8.90 31.66 27.46
N ALA A 54 -9.06 31.52 28.78
CA ALA A 54 -9.16 32.64 29.70
C ALA A 54 -7.84 33.43 29.75
N GLU A 55 -6.70 32.74 29.83
CA GLU A 55 -5.36 33.35 29.89
C GLU A 55 -4.95 34.04 28.58
N LYS A 56 -5.36 33.48 27.43
CA LYS A 56 -5.01 33.98 26.08
C LYS A 56 -6.13 34.81 25.43
N ASN A 57 -7.20 35.10 26.16
CA ASN A 57 -8.32 35.93 25.73
C ASN A 57 -9.06 35.45 24.46
N PHE A 58 -9.34 34.15 24.35
CA PHE A 58 -10.28 33.59 23.36
C PHE A 58 -11.47 32.87 24.03
N SER A 59 -12.39 32.33 23.23
CA SER A 59 -13.58 31.59 23.69
C SER A 59 -13.59 30.19 23.10
N VAL A 60 -14.19 29.24 23.83
CA VAL A 60 -14.23 27.81 23.47
C VAL A 60 -15.67 27.34 23.50
N ASP A 61 -16.13 26.78 22.38
CA ASP A 61 -17.37 26.01 22.34
C ASP A 61 -17.02 24.52 22.33
N VAL A 62 -17.73 23.73 23.15
CA VAL A 62 -17.48 22.28 23.26
C VAL A 62 -18.60 21.53 22.52
N ASP A 63 -18.22 20.58 21.68
CA ASP A 63 -19.15 19.73 20.93
C ASP A 63 -18.76 18.25 21.05
N SER A 64 -19.73 17.40 21.37
CA SER A 64 -19.60 15.94 21.40
C SER A 64 -20.57 15.26 20.42
N THR A 65 -21.28 16.04 19.60
CA THR A 65 -22.37 15.56 18.74
C THR A 65 -22.01 15.60 17.25
N GLY A 66 -21.25 16.62 16.82
CA GLY A 66 -20.94 16.88 15.41
C GLY A 66 -21.77 18.02 14.82
N LYS A 67 -22.78 18.54 15.54
CA LYS A 67 -23.72 19.54 15.05
C LYS A 67 -23.08 20.83 14.51
N HIS A 68 -21.88 21.17 14.98
CA HIS A 68 -21.17 22.37 14.53
C HIS A 68 -20.34 22.16 13.25
N PHE A 69 -20.26 20.94 12.72
CA PHE A 69 -19.58 20.62 11.47
C PHE A 69 -20.47 20.93 10.26
N ASN A 70 -20.72 22.23 10.08
CA ASN A 70 -21.38 22.81 8.92
C ASN A 70 -20.73 24.17 8.60
N ASP A 71 -20.77 24.62 7.34
CA ASP A 71 -20.14 25.87 6.90
C ASP A 71 -20.55 27.09 7.75
N ASN A 72 -21.81 27.18 8.18
CA ASN A 72 -22.32 28.35 8.90
C ASN A 72 -21.71 28.47 10.31
N ASP A 73 -21.47 27.35 10.95
CA ASP A 73 -20.86 27.29 12.27
C ASP A 73 -19.34 27.31 12.20
N LEU A 74 -18.72 26.50 11.34
CA LEU A 74 -17.26 26.43 11.21
C LEU A 74 -16.62 27.77 10.82
N LYS A 75 -17.32 28.64 10.09
CA LYS A 75 -16.90 30.02 9.79
C LYS A 75 -16.61 30.89 11.02
N LYS A 76 -17.16 30.53 12.18
CA LYS A 76 -17.03 31.30 13.43
C LYS A 76 -15.73 31.00 14.19
N TYR A 77 -15.07 29.89 13.85
CA TYR A 77 -13.93 29.36 14.60
C TYR A 77 -12.60 29.60 13.86
N LYS A 78 -11.55 29.96 14.60
CA LYS A 78 -10.18 30.07 14.07
C LYS A 78 -9.46 28.72 14.05
N THR A 79 -9.78 27.87 15.04
CA THR A 79 -9.24 26.53 15.20
C THR A 79 -10.35 25.56 15.59
N VAL A 80 -10.30 24.35 15.04
CA VAL A 80 -11.03 23.17 15.50
C VAL A 80 -10.04 22.25 16.21
N ILE A 81 -10.35 21.83 17.43
CA ILE A 81 -9.53 20.90 18.22
C ILE A 81 -10.25 19.56 18.28
N PHE A 82 -9.54 18.48 17.96
CA PHE A 82 -10.00 17.12 18.25
C PHE A 82 -9.26 16.64 19.50
N LEU A 83 -10.00 16.48 20.60
CA LEU A 83 -9.46 16.06 21.89
C LEU A 83 -9.89 14.62 22.16
N SER A 84 -8.93 13.69 22.02
CA SER A 84 -9.10 12.27 22.29
C SER A 84 -10.33 11.64 21.62
N THR A 85 -10.58 12.02 20.37
CA THR A 85 -11.69 11.47 19.56
C THR A 85 -11.33 10.10 19.00
N THR A 86 -12.22 9.12 18.99
CA THR A 86 -11.93 7.76 18.50
C THR A 86 -13.05 7.20 17.62
N GLY A 87 -12.69 6.37 16.64
CA GLY A 87 -13.63 5.72 15.71
C GLY A 87 -14.07 6.61 14.54
N ASN A 88 -15.19 6.26 13.90
CA ASN A 88 -15.81 7.07 12.83
C ASN A 88 -16.80 8.04 13.48
N ILE A 89 -16.50 9.34 13.47
CA ILE A 89 -17.14 10.36 14.32
C ILE A 89 -17.84 11.46 13.52
N LEU A 90 -17.47 11.64 12.25
CA LEU A 90 -18.13 12.55 11.32
C LEU A 90 -18.88 11.77 10.24
N ASN A 91 -20.11 12.20 9.92
CA ASN A 91 -20.79 11.74 8.72
C ASN A 91 -20.25 12.45 7.47
N SER A 92 -20.68 12.00 6.28
CA SER A 92 -20.22 12.55 5.00
C SER A 92 -20.40 14.08 4.84
N ASP A 93 -21.48 14.68 5.33
CA ASP A 93 -21.70 16.12 5.22
C ASP A 93 -20.80 16.90 6.21
N GLU A 94 -20.60 16.34 7.40
CA GLU A 94 -19.70 16.89 8.43
C GLU A 94 -18.23 16.81 8.00
N GLN A 95 -17.83 15.71 7.34
CA GLN A 95 -16.52 15.53 6.72
C GLN A 95 -16.27 16.61 5.66
N VAL A 96 -17.22 16.83 4.76
CA VAL A 96 -17.14 17.90 3.74
C VAL A 96 -17.02 19.27 4.39
N ALA A 97 -17.79 19.55 5.44
CA ALA A 97 -17.69 20.82 6.15
C ALA A 97 -16.29 21.04 6.75
N LEU A 98 -15.68 20.00 7.33
CA LEU A 98 -14.30 20.07 7.84
C LEU A 98 -13.29 20.32 6.70
N GLN A 99 -13.42 19.64 5.56
CA GLN A 99 -12.57 19.87 4.38
C GLN A 99 -12.67 21.32 3.92
N ARG A 100 -13.89 21.81 3.71
CA ARG A 100 -14.17 23.19 3.28
C ARG A 100 -13.62 24.22 4.26
N TYR A 101 -13.70 23.93 5.56
CA TYR A 101 -13.11 24.76 6.61
C TYR A 101 -11.57 24.81 6.51
N MET A 102 -10.91 23.69 6.25
CA MET A 102 -9.46 23.65 6.04
C MET A 102 -9.05 24.37 4.75
N GLU A 103 -9.77 24.12 3.64
CA GLU A 103 -9.61 24.79 2.34
C GLU A 103 -9.77 26.31 2.43
N ALA A 104 -10.62 26.78 3.34
CA ALA A 104 -10.81 28.19 3.63
C ALA A 104 -9.67 28.81 4.46
N GLY A 105 -8.68 28.03 4.92
CA GLY A 105 -7.54 28.50 5.72
C GLY A 105 -7.67 28.28 7.23
N GLY A 106 -8.55 27.35 7.64
CA GLY A 106 -8.80 26.98 9.03
C GLY A 106 -7.59 26.42 9.77
N GLY A 107 -7.61 26.55 11.10
CA GLY A 107 -6.68 25.86 11.99
C GLY A 107 -7.25 24.54 12.47
N PHE A 108 -6.42 23.50 12.57
CA PHE A 108 -6.76 22.21 13.15
C PHE A 108 -5.72 21.80 14.19
N MET A 109 -6.19 21.32 15.35
CA MET A 109 -5.32 20.75 16.38
C MET A 109 -5.80 19.36 16.81
N GLY A 110 -4.97 18.34 16.63
CA GLY A 110 -5.21 17.00 17.17
C GLY A 110 -4.48 16.77 18.48
N ILE A 111 -5.16 16.18 19.47
CA ILE A 111 -4.59 15.83 20.78
C ILE A 111 -4.83 14.34 21.05
N HIS A 112 -3.75 13.64 21.40
CA HIS A 112 -3.73 12.23 21.77
C HIS A 112 -4.49 11.34 20.79
N ALA A 113 -5.69 10.87 21.18
CA ALA A 113 -6.42 9.89 20.38
C ALA A 113 -7.03 10.45 19.09
N ALA A 114 -6.86 11.73 18.76
CA ALA A 114 -7.23 12.25 17.45
C ALA A 114 -6.65 11.45 16.26
N ALA A 115 -5.51 10.76 16.44
CA ALA A 115 -4.94 9.83 15.45
C ALA A 115 -5.66 8.46 15.36
N ASP A 116 -6.54 8.14 16.32
CA ASP A 116 -7.37 6.93 16.41
C ASP A 116 -8.80 7.16 15.88
N ALA A 117 -8.96 8.07 14.92
CA ALA A 117 -10.24 8.42 14.30
C ALA A 117 -10.21 8.35 12.77
N GLU A 118 -11.39 8.16 12.15
CA GLU A 118 -11.63 8.31 10.70
C GLU A 118 -10.71 7.46 9.79
N TYR A 119 -10.43 6.21 10.18
CA TYR A 119 -9.50 5.30 9.47
C TYR A 119 -9.83 5.06 7.99
N ASN A 120 -11.10 5.18 7.61
CA ASN A 120 -11.56 4.94 6.23
C ASN A 120 -11.53 6.21 5.37
N TRP A 121 -11.00 7.32 5.90
CA TRP A 121 -10.99 8.60 5.23
C TRP A 121 -9.55 9.10 5.05
N ALA A 122 -8.93 8.72 3.93
CA ALA A 122 -7.52 9.01 3.67
C ALA A 122 -7.16 10.52 3.72
N TRP A 123 -8.11 11.41 3.41
CA TRP A 123 -7.92 12.86 3.58
C TRP A 123 -7.69 13.23 5.05
N TYR A 124 -8.41 12.59 5.99
CA TYR A 124 -8.18 12.81 7.42
C TYR A 124 -6.82 12.31 7.87
N ASN A 125 -6.31 11.17 7.35
CA ASN A 125 -4.93 10.74 7.63
C ASN A 125 -3.92 11.84 7.27
N ASN A 126 -4.11 12.48 6.12
CA ASN A 126 -3.24 13.57 5.69
C ASN A 126 -3.44 14.83 6.54
N LEU A 127 -4.66 15.12 7.00
CA LEU A 127 -4.95 16.20 7.94
C LEU A 127 -4.28 15.99 9.30
N VAL A 128 -4.43 14.83 9.93
CA VAL A 128 -3.87 14.57 11.26
C VAL A 128 -2.37 14.26 11.18
N GLY A 129 -1.93 13.66 10.07
CA GLY A 129 -0.55 13.36 9.74
C GLY A 129 -0.10 11.92 9.99
N ALA A 130 -0.82 11.14 10.81
CA ALA A 130 -0.59 9.70 10.99
C ALA A 130 -1.78 9.04 11.70
N TYR A 131 -1.95 7.73 11.49
CA TYR A 131 -2.95 6.93 12.20
C TYR A 131 -2.36 6.17 13.38
N PHE A 132 -3.18 5.92 14.41
CA PHE A 132 -2.85 5.01 15.50
C PHE A 132 -2.64 3.57 14.98
N LYS A 133 -1.64 2.90 15.55
CA LYS A 133 -1.28 1.50 15.29
C LYS A 133 -1.45 0.64 16.54
N SER A 134 -0.79 1.04 17.63
CA SER A 134 -0.77 0.32 18.91
C SER A 134 -0.26 1.27 20.02
N HIS A 135 -0.28 0.81 21.28
CA HIS A 135 0.32 1.49 22.43
C HIS A 135 0.94 0.43 23.37
N PRO A 136 1.77 0.81 24.36
CA PRO A 136 2.35 -0.12 25.32
C PRO A 136 1.32 -1.03 26.00
N SER A 137 1.76 -2.25 26.33
CA SER A 137 0.98 -3.21 27.11
C SER A 137 0.83 -2.75 28.57
N ASN A 138 -0.15 -3.31 29.30
CA ASN A 138 -0.44 -2.89 30.66
C ASN A 138 0.75 -3.07 31.64
N PRO A 139 1.11 -2.03 32.43
CA PRO A 139 0.51 -0.69 32.42
C PRO A 139 0.88 0.10 31.15
N ASN A 140 -0.13 0.57 30.44
CA ASN A 140 -0.08 1.31 29.18
C ASN A 140 0.48 2.74 29.36
N VAL A 141 0.20 3.37 30.50
CA VAL A 141 0.76 4.67 30.89
C VAL A 141 2.17 4.49 31.46
N ARG A 142 3.16 5.14 30.85
CA ARG A 142 4.58 4.99 31.19
C ARG A 142 5.33 6.31 31.14
N LYS A 143 6.39 6.43 31.96
CA LYS A 143 7.33 7.55 31.86
C LYS A 143 8.20 7.34 30.61
N ALA A 144 8.34 8.37 29.78
CA ALA A 144 9.23 8.40 28.63
C ALA A 144 9.88 9.78 28.47
N THR A 145 10.98 9.81 27.72
CA THR A 145 11.67 11.03 27.30
C THR A 145 11.19 11.42 25.91
N ILE A 146 10.75 12.66 25.77
CA ILE A 146 10.51 13.29 24.47
C ILE A 146 11.76 14.09 24.10
N VAL A 147 12.29 13.87 22.90
CA VAL A 147 13.39 14.64 22.31
C VAL A 147 12.82 15.70 21.39
N VAL A 148 12.97 16.97 21.76
CA VAL A 148 12.53 18.11 20.96
C VAL A 148 13.54 18.36 19.84
N THR A 149 13.10 18.21 18.60
CA THR A 149 13.95 18.32 17.41
C THR A 149 14.04 19.74 16.85
N ASP A 150 13.08 20.60 17.19
CA ASP A 150 13.06 22.02 16.81
C ASP A 150 12.53 22.88 17.97
N THR A 151 13.46 23.41 18.77
CA THR A 151 13.15 24.32 19.89
C THR A 151 12.76 25.73 19.42
N GLY A 152 12.98 26.05 18.14
CA GLY A 152 12.61 27.33 17.53
C GLY A 152 11.13 27.38 17.13
N PHE A 153 10.50 26.25 16.89
CA PHE A 153 9.07 26.18 16.58
C PHE A 153 8.20 26.65 17.76
N ILE A 154 7.15 27.43 17.47
CA ILE A 154 6.35 28.11 18.49
C ILE A 154 5.77 27.14 19.54
N ALA A 155 5.28 25.96 19.13
CA ALA A 155 4.71 24.96 20.05
C ALA A 155 5.74 24.37 21.03
N MET A 156 7.03 24.49 20.73
CA MET A 156 8.14 23.99 21.55
C MET A 156 8.85 25.09 22.33
N LYS A 157 8.43 26.35 22.20
CA LYS A 157 9.07 27.46 22.88
C LYS A 157 8.97 27.32 24.40
N GLY A 158 10.13 27.15 25.04
CA GLY A 158 10.27 26.98 26.50
C GLY A 158 10.20 25.53 26.97
N ILE A 159 10.04 24.56 26.06
CA ILE A 159 10.15 23.13 26.34
C ILE A 159 11.63 22.73 26.28
N PRO A 160 12.16 21.96 27.25
CA PRO A 160 13.55 21.51 27.21
C PRO A 160 13.80 20.52 26.07
N GLU A 161 15.04 20.44 25.57
CA GLU A 161 15.44 19.50 24.51
C GLU A 161 15.13 18.04 24.85
N LYS A 162 15.26 17.68 26.13
CA LYS A 162 14.79 16.41 26.69
C LYS A 162 13.68 16.71 27.69
N TRP A 163 12.48 16.25 27.36
CA TRP A 163 11.28 16.48 28.14
C TRP A 163 10.73 15.15 28.63
N GLU A 164 11.01 14.83 29.89
CA GLU A 164 10.46 13.64 30.54
C GLU A 164 9.00 13.86 30.94
N ARG A 165 8.13 12.92 30.55
CA ARG A 165 6.69 12.94 30.86
C ARG A 165 6.18 11.54 31.15
N THR A 166 5.01 11.44 31.79
CA THR A 166 4.28 10.17 31.97
C THR A 166 2.93 10.25 31.28
N ASP A 167 2.69 9.38 30.30
CA ASP A 167 1.48 9.38 29.46
C ASP A 167 1.30 7.99 28.82
N GLU A 168 0.23 7.78 28.04
CA GLU A 168 0.13 6.64 27.12
C GLU A 168 0.69 7.04 25.74
N TRP A 169 1.69 6.30 25.27
CA TRP A 169 2.43 6.64 24.05
C TRP A 169 1.95 5.82 22.85
N TYR A 170 1.46 6.50 21.81
CA TYR A 170 0.97 5.84 20.59
C TYR A 170 2.10 5.51 19.63
N ASN A 171 2.06 4.30 19.10
CA ASN A 171 2.72 3.91 17.86
C ASN A 171 1.82 4.28 16.68
N TYR A 172 2.45 4.73 15.60
CA TYR A 172 1.77 5.24 14.41
C TYR A 172 1.99 4.37 13.17
N LYS A 173 1.02 4.40 12.25
CA LYS A 173 1.09 3.83 10.89
C LYS A 173 0.65 4.90 9.88
N SER A 174 0.93 4.66 8.60
CA SER A 174 0.54 5.58 7.51
C SER A 174 1.02 7.03 7.75
N ILE A 175 2.21 7.18 8.33
CA ILE A 175 2.78 8.48 8.68
C ILE A 175 3.01 9.28 7.39
N SER A 176 2.36 10.44 7.31
CA SER A 176 2.47 11.33 6.17
C SER A 176 3.88 11.93 6.12
N PRO A 177 4.60 11.78 5.01
CA PRO A 177 5.92 12.39 4.84
C PRO A 177 5.89 13.93 4.77
N ALA A 178 4.70 14.55 4.63
CA ALA A 178 4.54 16.00 4.65
C ALA A 178 4.62 16.61 6.06
N ILE A 179 4.58 15.80 7.13
CA ILE A 179 4.66 16.31 8.50
C ILE A 179 6.06 16.86 8.80
N LYS A 180 6.11 17.97 9.54
CA LYS A 180 7.35 18.51 10.10
C LYS A 180 7.42 18.14 11.57
N VAL A 181 8.25 17.16 11.88
CA VAL A 181 8.42 16.62 13.24
C VAL A 181 9.17 17.62 14.11
N VAL A 182 8.55 18.03 15.21
CA VAL A 182 9.13 18.99 16.18
C VAL A 182 9.47 18.34 17.52
N ALA A 183 8.94 17.13 17.77
CA ALA A 183 9.38 16.27 18.85
C ALA A 183 9.24 14.79 18.47
N MET A 184 10.23 14.01 18.91
CA MET A 184 10.28 12.56 18.79
C MET A 184 10.19 11.91 20.18
N LEU A 185 9.64 10.71 20.23
CA LEU A 185 9.65 9.90 21.44
C LEU A 185 10.90 9.03 21.46
N ASP A 186 11.62 9.03 22.58
CA ASP A 186 12.80 8.21 22.79
C ASP A 186 12.37 6.79 23.19
N GLU A 187 12.32 5.87 22.23
CA GLU A 187 11.96 4.47 22.49
C GLU A 187 12.98 3.76 23.40
N ASP A 188 14.20 4.30 23.59
CA ASP A 188 15.16 3.75 24.58
C ASP A 188 14.77 4.09 26.03
N SER A 189 13.86 5.05 26.22
CA SER A 189 13.44 5.54 27.53
C SER A 189 12.20 4.86 28.11
N TYR A 190 11.49 4.05 27.31
CA TYR A 190 10.29 3.31 27.72
C TYR A 190 10.05 2.08 26.83
N GLU A 191 9.38 1.03 27.33
CA GLU A 191 9.07 -0.15 26.50
C GLU A 191 7.71 -0.02 25.79
N GLY A 192 7.61 -0.59 24.58
CA GLY A 192 6.38 -0.69 23.79
C GLY A 192 6.33 0.20 22.54
N GLY A 193 7.42 0.91 22.22
CA GLY A 193 7.60 1.61 20.94
C GLY A 193 7.73 0.64 19.75
N GLU A 194 7.19 1.02 18.60
CA GLU A 194 7.25 0.25 17.35
C GLU A 194 7.55 1.11 16.10
N ASN A 195 7.88 2.38 16.27
CA ASN A 195 8.25 3.30 15.19
C ASN A 195 9.78 3.45 15.04
N GLY A 196 10.56 2.91 15.97
CA GLY A 196 12.01 2.94 15.97
C GLY A 196 12.56 4.33 16.27
N ARG A 197 13.81 4.57 15.85
CA ARG A 197 14.53 5.85 16.12
C ARG A 197 13.86 7.11 15.57
N ASN A 198 12.88 6.96 14.68
CA ASN A 198 12.13 8.05 14.07
C ASN A 198 10.66 8.00 14.54
N HIS A 199 10.41 7.95 15.85
CA HIS A 199 9.06 7.95 16.43
C HIS A 199 8.54 9.39 16.60
N PRO A 200 7.74 9.95 15.68
CA PRO A 200 7.20 11.30 15.86
C PRO A 200 6.15 11.31 16.97
N ILE A 201 6.18 12.32 17.84
CA ILE A 201 5.16 12.48 18.89
C ILE A 201 4.51 13.87 18.91
N ALA A 202 5.13 14.86 18.25
CA ALA A 202 4.47 16.12 17.91
C ALA A 202 4.99 16.66 16.57
N TRP A 203 4.08 17.20 15.75
CA TRP A 203 4.39 17.71 14.42
C TRP A 203 3.43 18.81 13.99
N TYR A 204 3.81 19.49 12.92
CA TYR A 204 2.96 20.47 12.23
C TYR A 204 3.12 20.35 10.73
N HIS A 205 2.15 20.86 9.98
CA HIS A 205 2.27 21.13 8.55
C HIS A 205 1.17 22.10 8.10
N GLU A 206 1.22 22.50 6.84
CA GLU A 206 0.07 23.06 6.15
C GLU A 206 -0.58 21.96 5.34
N PHE A 207 -1.90 21.85 5.42
CA PHE A 207 -2.66 20.85 4.68
C PHE A 207 -3.96 21.45 4.15
N ASP A 208 -4.16 21.27 2.85
CA ASP A 208 -5.33 21.73 2.11
C ASP A 208 -5.69 23.20 2.40
N GLY A 209 -4.70 24.08 2.42
CA GLY A 209 -4.85 25.51 2.70
C GLY A 209 -4.86 25.92 4.18
N GLY A 210 -5.02 24.97 5.11
CA GLY A 210 -5.09 25.22 6.55
C GLY A 210 -3.81 24.90 7.32
N ARG A 211 -3.78 25.28 8.62
CA ARG A 211 -2.65 25.06 9.54
C ARG A 211 -2.96 23.92 10.50
N VAL A 212 -2.06 22.95 10.60
CA VAL A 212 -2.25 21.75 11.41
C VAL A 212 -1.17 21.65 12.48
N PHE A 213 -1.59 21.35 13.71
CA PHE A 213 -0.70 20.92 14.78
C PHE A 213 -1.22 19.66 15.44
N TYR A 214 -0.34 18.71 15.73
CA TYR A 214 -0.70 17.48 16.44
C TYR A 214 0.28 17.22 17.59
N THR A 215 -0.26 16.70 18.70
CA THR A 215 0.53 16.17 19.82
C THR A 215 -0.05 14.83 20.29
N GLY A 216 0.80 13.83 20.47
CA GLY A 216 0.41 12.49 20.92
C GLY A 216 0.16 12.36 22.42
N GLY A 217 0.49 13.38 23.21
CA GLY A 217 0.21 13.41 24.65
C GLY A 217 -1.23 13.82 24.98
N GLY A 218 -1.69 13.50 26.19
CA GLY A 218 -3.03 13.85 26.70
C GLY A 218 -3.92 12.66 27.07
N HIS A 219 -3.37 11.45 27.27
CA HIS A 219 -4.15 10.29 27.71
C HIS A 219 -4.60 10.43 29.16
N THR A 220 -3.76 11.01 30.01
CA THR A 220 -3.95 11.09 31.47
C THR A 220 -4.58 12.40 31.91
N ASP A 221 -5.32 12.38 33.03
CA ASP A 221 -5.84 13.60 33.67
C ASP A 221 -4.68 14.51 34.10
N GLU A 222 -3.59 13.92 34.59
CA GLU A 222 -2.40 14.61 35.08
C GLU A 222 -1.74 15.46 33.99
N SER A 223 -1.75 15.00 32.74
CA SER A 223 -1.19 15.75 31.60
C SER A 223 -1.77 17.16 31.51
N PHE A 224 -3.08 17.29 31.74
CA PHE A 224 -3.82 18.57 31.69
C PHE A 224 -3.61 19.46 32.92
N SER A 225 -2.74 19.06 33.84
CA SER A 225 -2.27 19.88 34.97
C SER A 225 -0.79 20.23 34.90
N GLU A 226 -0.02 19.59 34.01
CA GLU A 226 1.41 19.79 33.89
C GLU A 226 1.74 21.15 33.23
N PRO A 227 2.55 22.03 33.87
CA PRO A 227 2.83 23.36 33.35
C PRO A 227 3.43 23.38 31.93
N LEU A 228 4.39 22.50 31.64
CA LEU A 228 5.02 22.43 30.32
C LEU A 228 4.06 21.90 29.26
N PHE A 229 3.16 20.97 29.61
CA PHE A 229 2.14 20.50 28.67
C PHE A 229 1.12 21.58 28.33
N LEU A 230 0.64 22.30 29.36
CA LEU A 230 -0.30 23.40 29.16
C LEU A 230 0.32 24.51 28.29
N GLN A 231 1.61 24.79 28.49
CA GLN A 231 2.35 25.71 27.62
C GLN A 231 2.46 25.18 26.19
N HIS A 232 2.78 23.90 26.00
CA HIS A 232 2.84 23.25 24.70
C HIS A 232 1.50 23.33 23.95
N LEU A 233 0.39 23.00 24.62
CA LEU A 233 -0.96 23.11 24.07
C LEU A 233 -1.32 24.56 23.72
N ALA A 234 -1.05 25.52 24.61
CA ALA A 234 -1.35 26.94 24.38
C ALA A 234 -0.56 27.50 23.18
N ASN A 235 0.68 27.07 23.00
CA ASN A 235 1.51 27.50 21.89
C ASN A 235 1.11 26.81 20.57
N GLY A 236 0.74 25.54 20.59
CA GLY A 236 0.16 24.83 19.45
C GLY A 236 -1.16 25.45 18.98
N LEU A 237 -2.03 25.86 19.92
CA LEU A 237 -3.25 26.63 19.60
C LEU A 237 -2.93 27.98 18.98
N SER A 238 -1.90 28.67 19.50
CA SER A 238 -1.47 29.96 18.94
C SER A 238 -0.98 29.81 17.49
N TYR A 239 -0.30 28.71 17.16
CA TYR A 239 0.09 28.39 15.78
C TYR A 239 -1.13 28.18 14.86
N THR A 240 -2.05 27.32 15.26
CA THR A 240 -3.20 26.93 14.42
C THR A 240 -4.17 28.08 14.20
N MET A 241 -4.42 28.90 15.24
CA MET A 241 -5.25 30.11 15.12
C MET A 241 -4.67 31.13 14.11
N GLY A 242 -3.35 31.10 13.91
CA GLY A 242 -2.64 32.02 13.03
C GLY A 242 -2.69 33.47 13.53
N PRO A 243 -2.15 34.43 12.75
CA PRO A 243 -2.22 35.84 13.09
C PRO A 243 -3.67 36.35 13.06
N ASP A 244 -3.95 37.45 13.74
CA ASP A 244 -5.29 38.08 13.76
C ASP A 244 -5.79 38.45 12.34
N THR A 245 -4.86 38.71 11.42
CA THR A 245 -5.14 39.01 10.00
C THR A 245 -5.61 37.80 9.20
N ALA A 246 -5.37 36.56 9.66
CA ALA A 246 -5.81 35.36 8.94
C ALA A 246 -7.34 35.29 8.96
N LYS A 247 -8.00 35.29 7.80
CA LYS A 247 -9.46 35.15 7.70
C LYS A 247 -9.79 33.91 6.88
N LEU A 248 -10.87 33.24 7.27
CA LEU A 248 -11.41 32.13 6.48
C LEU A 248 -11.97 32.67 5.16
N ASP A 249 -11.53 32.08 4.06
CA ASP A 249 -11.98 32.41 2.71
C ASP A 249 -12.64 31.19 2.06
N TYR A 250 -13.93 31.00 2.34
CA TYR A 250 -14.72 29.89 1.79
C TYR A 250 -14.92 29.98 0.28
N SER A 251 -14.50 31.05 -0.41
CA SER A 251 -14.47 31.06 -1.87
C SER A 251 -13.40 30.12 -2.44
N LYS A 252 -12.41 29.75 -1.63
CA LYS A 252 -11.38 28.75 -1.96
C LYS A 252 -11.85 27.31 -1.75
N ALA A 253 -12.90 27.13 -0.96
CA ALA A 253 -13.43 25.81 -0.62
C ALA A 253 -14.08 25.14 -1.83
N TYR A 254 -13.59 23.96 -2.18
CA TYR A 254 -13.99 23.17 -3.33
C TYR A 254 -14.57 21.80 -2.94
N ALA A 255 -14.37 21.34 -1.69
CA ALA A 255 -14.95 20.10 -1.25
C ALA A 255 -16.47 20.16 -1.40
N THR A 256 -16.98 19.10 -2.00
CA THR A 256 -18.39 18.75 -2.14
C THR A 256 -18.52 17.30 -1.72
N LYS A 257 -19.74 16.84 -1.44
CA LYS A 257 -19.99 15.46 -1.03
C LYS A 257 -19.48 14.50 -2.11
N ALA A 258 -18.32 13.92 -1.87
CA ALA A 258 -17.78 12.86 -2.70
C ALA A 258 -18.69 11.64 -2.58
N PRO A 259 -18.93 10.89 -3.68
CA PRO A 259 -19.62 9.64 -3.60
C PRO A 259 -18.83 8.66 -2.72
N GLU A 260 -19.50 8.03 -1.77
CA GLU A 260 -18.89 7.02 -0.90
C GLU A 260 -18.34 5.87 -1.75
N GLU A 261 -17.12 5.41 -1.45
CA GLU A 261 -16.46 4.39 -2.26
C GLU A 261 -17.26 3.09 -2.37
N ASN A 262 -17.93 2.69 -1.28
CA ASN A 262 -18.80 1.50 -1.22
C ASN A 262 -20.03 1.57 -2.16
N ARG A 263 -20.29 2.70 -2.80
CA ARG A 263 -21.32 2.84 -3.85
C ARG A 263 -20.80 2.40 -5.20
N PHE A 264 -19.49 2.26 -5.37
CA PHE A 264 -18.91 1.71 -6.58
C PHE A 264 -18.76 0.20 -6.44
N THR A 265 -19.18 -0.53 -7.47
CA THR A 265 -18.99 -1.97 -7.56
C THR A 265 -18.26 -2.30 -8.84
N LYS A 266 -17.17 -3.06 -8.72
CA LYS A 266 -16.43 -3.59 -9.86
C LYS A 266 -17.00 -4.95 -10.25
N THR A 267 -17.41 -5.10 -11.51
CA THR A 267 -17.88 -6.37 -12.08
C THR A 267 -16.87 -6.84 -13.11
N ILE A 268 -16.38 -8.07 -12.96
CA ILE A 268 -15.56 -8.73 -13.97
C ILE A 268 -16.49 -9.23 -15.09
N LEU A 269 -16.23 -8.79 -16.31
CA LEU A 269 -17.04 -9.09 -17.49
C LEU A 269 -16.40 -10.16 -18.37
N SER A 270 -15.09 -10.13 -18.49
CA SER A 270 -14.26 -11.14 -19.15
C SER A 270 -12.98 -11.29 -18.34
N ASN A 271 -12.47 -12.52 -18.22
CA ASN A 271 -11.19 -12.86 -17.61
C ASN A 271 -10.32 -13.61 -18.63
N ASP A 272 -9.09 -13.93 -18.25
CA ASP A 272 -8.15 -14.73 -19.05
C ASP A 272 -7.86 -14.11 -20.42
N LEU A 273 -7.65 -12.79 -20.42
CA LEU A 273 -7.16 -12.06 -21.59
C LEU A 273 -5.63 -12.18 -21.67
N ASN A 274 -5.09 -12.17 -22.88
CA ASN A 274 -3.66 -12.30 -23.10
C ASN A 274 -3.05 -10.98 -23.58
N GLU A 275 -2.40 -10.26 -22.66
CA GLU A 275 -1.81 -8.94 -22.92
C GLU A 275 -2.79 -7.96 -23.60
N PRO A 276 -3.94 -7.66 -22.97
CA PRO A 276 -4.90 -6.73 -23.53
C PRO A 276 -4.30 -5.32 -23.57
N MET A 277 -4.50 -4.61 -24.67
CA MET A 277 -3.81 -3.35 -24.96
C MET A 277 -4.74 -2.13 -24.89
N GLU A 278 -5.86 -2.15 -25.60
CA GLU A 278 -6.78 -1.00 -25.71
C GLU A 278 -8.22 -1.46 -25.94
N ILE A 279 -9.19 -0.65 -25.53
CA ILE A 279 -10.63 -0.87 -25.71
C ILE A 279 -11.31 0.30 -26.41
N ALA A 280 -12.46 0.01 -27.05
CA ALA A 280 -13.37 1.03 -27.54
C ALA A 280 -14.82 0.55 -27.39
N VAL A 281 -15.70 1.42 -26.90
CA VAL A 281 -17.12 1.08 -26.70
C VAL A 281 -17.97 1.70 -27.80
N THR A 282 -18.68 0.85 -28.53
CA THR A 282 -19.59 1.27 -29.59
C THR A 282 -20.84 1.98 -29.03
N PRO A 283 -21.55 2.80 -29.82
CA PRO A 283 -22.81 3.41 -29.40
C PRO A 283 -23.91 2.41 -28.99
N SER A 284 -23.82 1.15 -29.40
CA SER A 284 -24.74 0.07 -28.99
C SER A 284 -24.36 -0.59 -27.66
N GLY A 285 -23.17 -0.28 -27.12
CA GLY A 285 -22.62 -0.84 -25.89
C GLY A 285 -21.75 -2.08 -26.08
N ILE A 286 -21.48 -2.53 -27.31
CA ILE A 286 -20.46 -3.58 -27.55
C ILE A 286 -19.07 -3.01 -27.25
N VAL A 287 -18.27 -3.77 -26.50
CA VAL A 287 -16.90 -3.40 -26.11
C VAL A 287 -15.93 -4.15 -27.00
N TYR A 288 -15.14 -3.42 -27.76
CA TYR A 288 -14.03 -3.95 -28.54
C TYR A 288 -12.76 -4.01 -27.70
N ILE A 289 -11.97 -5.08 -27.88
CA ILE A 289 -10.74 -5.33 -27.12
C ILE A 289 -9.66 -5.80 -28.11
N VAL A 290 -8.46 -5.21 -28.04
CA VAL A 290 -7.28 -5.75 -28.74
C VAL A 290 -6.28 -6.36 -27.76
N GLU A 291 -5.62 -7.42 -28.19
CA GLU A 291 -4.47 -8.01 -27.51
C GLU A 291 -3.21 -7.82 -28.35
N ARG A 292 -2.06 -7.64 -27.69
CA ARG A 292 -0.77 -7.40 -28.37
C ARG A 292 -0.44 -8.47 -29.39
N SER A 293 -0.81 -9.72 -29.09
CA SER A 293 -0.63 -10.91 -29.94
C SER A 293 -1.35 -10.86 -31.30
N GLY A 294 -2.23 -9.86 -31.51
CA GLY A 294 -2.97 -9.67 -32.75
C GLY A 294 -4.45 -9.98 -32.64
N ASN A 295 -4.95 -10.44 -31.50
CA ASN A 295 -6.37 -10.79 -31.36
C ASN A 295 -7.24 -9.54 -31.20
N PHE A 296 -8.38 -9.55 -31.89
CA PHE A 296 -9.43 -8.53 -31.81
C PHE A 296 -10.75 -9.21 -31.41
N TYR A 297 -11.31 -8.80 -30.27
CA TYR A 297 -12.54 -9.35 -29.70
C TYR A 297 -13.67 -8.33 -29.65
N ALA A 298 -14.90 -8.84 -29.58
CA ALA A 298 -16.08 -8.10 -29.13
C ALA A 298 -16.69 -8.78 -27.90
N TYR A 299 -16.82 -8.02 -26.82
CA TYR A 299 -17.64 -8.37 -25.67
C TYR A 299 -19.04 -7.78 -25.82
N LYS A 300 -20.06 -8.62 -25.66
CA LYS A 300 -21.48 -8.26 -25.75
C LYS A 300 -22.09 -8.26 -24.34
N PRO A 301 -22.36 -7.08 -23.74
CA PRO A 301 -22.90 -7.02 -22.38
C PRO A 301 -24.27 -7.69 -22.21
N ALA A 302 -25.10 -7.71 -23.26
CA ALA A 302 -26.44 -8.31 -23.21
C ALA A 302 -26.41 -9.83 -22.98
N ASP A 303 -25.39 -10.49 -23.55
CA ASP A 303 -25.28 -11.95 -23.55
C ASP A 303 -24.18 -12.43 -22.56
N ASN A 304 -23.38 -11.50 -22.05
CA ASN A 304 -22.18 -11.74 -21.25
C ASN A 304 -21.18 -12.68 -21.96
N THR A 305 -20.92 -12.42 -23.25
CA THR A 305 -20.01 -13.24 -24.07
C THR A 305 -18.91 -12.41 -24.71
N THR A 306 -17.68 -12.94 -24.69
CA THR A 306 -16.54 -12.42 -25.46
C THR A 306 -16.35 -13.29 -26.71
N LYS A 307 -16.31 -12.68 -27.89
CA LYS A 307 -16.14 -13.37 -29.19
C LYS A 307 -14.90 -12.85 -29.89
N LEU A 308 -14.00 -13.75 -30.29
CA LEU A 308 -12.90 -13.42 -31.20
C LEU A 308 -13.46 -13.08 -32.59
N ILE A 309 -13.16 -11.87 -33.07
CA ILE A 309 -13.54 -11.41 -34.41
C ILE A 309 -12.46 -11.82 -35.41
N HIS A 310 -11.20 -11.52 -35.09
CA HIS A 310 -10.07 -11.79 -35.98
C HIS A 310 -8.74 -11.83 -35.21
N THR A 311 -7.74 -12.52 -35.78
CA THR A 311 -6.35 -12.47 -35.34
C THR A 311 -5.50 -11.90 -36.46
N PHE A 312 -4.98 -10.69 -36.27
CA PHE A 312 -4.08 -10.02 -37.19
C PHE A 312 -2.72 -10.72 -37.21
N LYS A 313 -2.14 -10.84 -38.40
CA LYS A 313 -0.77 -11.31 -38.54
C LYS A 313 0.21 -10.18 -38.21
N VAL A 314 0.69 -10.15 -36.97
CA VAL A 314 1.62 -9.14 -36.45
C VAL A 314 3.05 -9.67 -36.37
N LEU A 315 4.02 -8.77 -36.26
CA LEU A 315 5.42 -9.14 -36.03
C LEU A 315 5.52 -10.12 -34.85
N PRO A 316 6.29 -11.22 -35.00
CA PRO A 316 6.43 -12.21 -33.93
C PRO A 316 7.13 -11.58 -32.73
N ASP A 317 6.75 -12.00 -31.53
CA ASP A 317 7.36 -11.55 -30.29
C ASP A 317 8.75 -12.18 -30.09
N THR A 318 9.74 -11.67 -30.84
CA THR A 318 11.15 -12.04 -30.70
C THR A 318 11.88 -11.03 -29.82
N LYS A 319 13.11 -11.36 -29.41
CA LYS A 319 13.96 -10.44 -28.64
C LYS A 319 14.15 -9.09 -29.35
N GLU A 320 14.20 -9.11 -30.67
CA GLU A 320 14.34 -7.95 -31.55
C GLU A 320 12.98 -7.22 -31.68
N ALA A 321 11.90 -7.92 -32.02
CA ALA A 321 10.59 -7.31 -32.24
C ALA A 321 9.75 -7.06 -30.96
N PHE A 322 10.28 -7.33 -29.77
CA PHE A 322 9.56 -7.27 -28.49
C PHE A 322 8.79 -5.95 -28.27
N GLY A 323 7.53 -6.06 -27.82
CA GLY A 323 6.66 -4.91 -27.57
C GLY A 323 5.91 -4.37 -28.81
N ASN A 324 6.19 -4.89 -30.01
CA ASN A 324 5.34 -4.69 -31.19
C ASN A 324 4.15 -5.67 -31.16
N GLY A 325 3.17 -5.42 -32.02
CA GLY A 325 1.96 -6.22 -32.08
C GLY A 325 0.77 -5.42 -32.59
N LEU A 326 -0.42 -5.77 -32.13
CA LEU A 326 -1.63 -4.96 -32.25
C LEU A 326 -1.73 -4.08 -31.01
N LEU A 327 -1.41 -2.79 -31.17
CA LEU A 327 -1.05 -1.89 -30.07
C LEU A 327 -2.21 -1.01 -29.62
N GLY A 328 -3.08 -0.66 -30.55
CA GLY A 328 -4.21 0.20 -30.27
C GLY A 328 -5.35 0.12 -31.27
N MET A 329 -6.48 0.67 -30.86
CA MET A 329 -7.68 0.77 -31.68
C MET A 329 -8.53 1.99 -31.30
N THR A 330 -9.36 2.42 -32.23
CA THR A 330 -10.48 3.32 -31.93
C THR A 330 -11.59 3.13 -32.95
N ILE A 331 -12.81 3.51 -32.61
CA ILE A 331 -13.93 3.59 -33.55
C ILE A 331 -14.07 5.02 -34.09
N ASP A 332 -14.56 5.14 -35.31
CA ASP A 332 -14.83 6.44 -35.91
C ASP A 332 -15.93 7.22 -35.13
N PRO A 333 -15.85 8.56 -34.97
CA PRO A 333 -16.90 9.33 -34.32
C PRO A 333 -18.29 9.14 -34.95
N ASP A 334 -18.36 8.80 -36.24
CA ASP A 334 -19.59 8.50 -36.96
C ASP A 334 -19.85 6.98 -37.11
N PHE A 335 -19.26 6.14 -36.26
CA PHE A 335 -19.31 4.66 -36.32
C PHE A 335 -20.72 4.10 -36.51
N ALA A 336 -21.74 4.72 -35.88
CA ALA A 336 -23.13 4.32 -36.01
C ALA A 336 -23.59 4.26 -37.48
N SER A 337 -23.01 5.10 -38.35
CA SER A 337 -23.34 5.23 -39.77
C SER A 337 -22.33 4.58 -40.69
N ASN A 338 -21.02 4.80 -40.48
CA ASN A 338 -19.98 4.38 -41.42
C ASN A 338 -19.37 3.00 -41.09
N LYS A 339 -19.51 2.56 -39.82
CA LYS A 339 -18.93 1.33 -39.29
C LYS A 339 -17.41 1.25 -39.45
N PHE A 340 -16.70 2.38 -39.43
CA PHE A 340 -15.25 2.43 -39.55
C PHE A 340 -14.54 2.22 -38.20
N VAL A 341 -13.52 1.36 -38.21
CA VAL A 341 -12.64 1.09 -37.07
C VAL A 341 -11.20 1.32 -37.53
N TYR A 342 -10.38 1.86 -36.63
CA TYR A 342 -8.97 2.15 -36.88
C TYR A 342 -8.12 1.30 -35.95
N PHE A 343 -7.04 0.72 -36.48
CA PHE A 343 -6.09 -0.08 -35.72
C PHE A 343 -4.69 0.51 -35.87
N PHE A 344 -3.96 0.52 -34.77
CA PHE A 344 -2.51 0.74 -34.72
C PHE A 344 -1.84 -0.60 -34.51
N TYR A 345 -1.08 -1.10 -35.50
CA TYR A 345 -0.44 -2.40 -35.41
C TYR A 345 0.84 -2.52 -36.25
N SER A 346 1.69 -3.49 -35.90
CA SER A 346 2.93 -3.80 -36.61
C SER A 346 2.76 -5.07 -37.46
N PRO A 347 2.46 -4.97 -38.78
CA PRO A 347 2.29 -6.14 -39.63
C PRO A 347 3.59 -6.96 -39.75
N ASP A 348 3.46 -8.29 -39.88
CA ASP A 348 4.58 -9.20 -40.11
C ASP A 348 5.18 -9.04 -41.52
N SER A 349 5.93 -7.96 -41.73
CA SER A 349 6.52 -7.58 -43.00
C SER A 349 7.80 -6.76 -42.83
N LEU A 350 8.68 -6.84 -43.84
CA LEU A 350 9.93 -6.07 -43.91
C LEU A 350 9.92 -5.11 -45.11
N PRO A 351 10.49 -3.89 -45.00
CA PRO A 351 11.06 -3.31 -43.77
C PRO A 351 10.00 -3.08 -42.69
N ALA A 352 10.40 -3.25 -41.42
CA ALA A 352 9.47 -3.18 -40.29
C ALA A 352 8.89 -1.78 -40.12
N HIS A 353 7.59 -1.74 -39.87
CA HIS A 353 6.84 -0.50 -39.71
C HIS A 353 5.60 -0.75 -38.86
N GLN A 354 5.02 0.34 -38.38
CA GLN A 354 3.73 0.39 -37.71
C GLN A 354 2.72 1.04 -38.66
N ASN A 355 1.55 0.42 -38.81
CA ASN A 355 0.43 0.92 -39.60
C ASN A 355 -0.63 1.51 -38.69
N ILE A 356 -1.18 2.64 -39.10
CA ILE A 356 -2.52 3.05 -38.70
C ILE A 356 -3.41 2.76 -39.90
N SER A 357 -4.24 1.72 -39.77
CA SER A 357 -5.13 1.27 -40.83
C SER A 357 -6.59 1.42 -40.44
N ARG A 358 -7.41 1.85 -41.40
CA ARG A 358 -8.87 1.89 -41.27
C ARG A 358 -9.50 0.68 -41.96
N PHE A 359 -10.41 0.02 -41.26
CA PHE A 359 -11.26 -1.05 -41.77
C PHE A 359 -12.73 -0.68 -41.61
N LYS A 360 -13.60 -1.49 -42.21
CA LYS A 360 -15.06 -1.40 -42.07
C LYS A 360 -15.60 -2.67 -41.42
N MET A 361 -16.46 -2.50 -40.44
CA MET A 361 -17.24 -3.58 -39.85
C MET A 361 -18.43 -3.94 -40.75
N ILE A 362 -18.69 -5.23 -40.94
CA ILE A 362 -19.87 -5.75 -41.66
C ILE A 362 -21.06 -5.75 -40.70
N THR A 363 -20.85 -6.35 -39.53
CA THR A 363 -21.69 -6.29 -38.34
C THR A 363 -20.80 -5.89 -37.17
N GLU A 364 -21.36 -5.55 -36.01
CA GLU A 364 -20.54 -5.18 -34.86
C GLU A 364 -19.74 -6.36 -34.27
N ASP A 365 -19.82 -7.55 -34.86
CA ASP A 365 -19.05 -8.74 -34.50
C ASP A 365 -18.43 -9.47 -35.71
N SER A 366 -18.23 -8.74 -36.82
CA SER A 366 -17.57 -9.23 -38.05
C SER A 366 -16.95 -8.07 -38.84
N ILE A 367 -15.69 -8.23 -39.28
CA ILE A 367 -14.89 -7.21 -39.98
C ILE A 367 -14.67 -7.58 -41.45
N ASP A 368 -14.71 -6.58 -42.34
CA ASP A 368 -14.31 -6.74 -43.75
C ASP A 368 -12.82 -6.44 -43.90
N LEU A 369 -11.99 -7.49 -43.94
CA LEU A 369 -10.54 -7.36 -44.07
C LEU A 369 -10.11 -6.76 -45.42
N ALA A 370 -10.91 -6.93 -46.48
CA ALA A 370 -10.58 -6.38 -47.80
C ALA A 370 -10.80 -4.84 -47.86
N SER A 371 -11.48 -4.28 -46.86
CA SER A 371 -11.76 -2.84 -46.77
C SER A 371 -10.59 -1.99 -46.26
N GLU A 372 -9.46 -2.63 -45.92
CA GLU A 372 -8.29 -1.97 -45.35
C GLU A 372 -7.84 -0.75 -46.16
N LYS A 373 -7.60 0.35 -45.46
CA LYS A 373 -6.85 1.51 -45.94
C LYS A 373 -5.76 1.86 -44.94
N VAL A 374 -4.51 1.70 -45.34
CA VAL A 374 -3.35 2.18 -44.58
C VAL A 374 -3.30 3.70 -44.69
N ILE A 375 -3.50 4.40 -43.58
CA ILE A 375 -3.59 5.88 -43.53
C ILE A 375 -2.21 6.51 -43.37
N ILE A 376 -1.43 6.02 -42.40
CA ILE A 376 -0.05 6.46 -42.15
C ILE A 376 0.81 5.25 -41.76
N GLN A 377 2.07 5.28 -42.19
CA GLN A 377 3.08 4.27 -41.84
C GLN A 377 4.22 4.94 -41.08
N VAL A 378 4.57 4.39 -39.93
CA VAL A 378 5.68 4.86 -39.10
C VAL A 378 6.79 3.81 -39.16
N PRO A 379 7.99 4.14 -39.67
CA PRO A 379 9.08 3.19 -39.76
C PRO A 379 9.60 2.84 -38.35
N ILE A 380 9.98 1.58 -38.12
CA ILE A 380 10.59 1.14 -36.87
C ILE A 380 11.89 0.37 -37.11
N ASP A 381 12.81 0.46 -36.17
CA ASP A 381 14.04 -0.34 -36.12
C ASP A 381 13.78 -1.59 -35.26
N LEU A 382 13.99 -2.79 -35.81
CA LEU A 382 13.73 -4.07 -35.12
C LEU A 382 14.75 -4.41 -34.03
N GLU A 383 15.90 -3.77 -33.93
CA GLU A 383 16.84 -4.06 -32.83
C GLU A 383 16.44 -3.34 -31.52
N VAL A 384 15.27 -2.67 -31.52
CA VAL A 384 14.77 -1.89 -30.42
C VAL A 384 13.59 -2.60 -29.75
N SER A 385 13.80 -2.97 -28.49
CA SER A 385 12.84 -3.73 -27.68
C SER A 385 11.94 -2.88 -26.78
N ALA A 386 11.64 -1.62 -27.13
CA ALA A 386 10.84 -0.73 -26.28
C ALA A 386 10.21 0.49 -27.00
N HIS A 387 9.23 1.11 -26.34
CA HIS A 387 8.59 2.40 -26.65
C HIS A 387 7.89 2.46 -28.00
N THR A 388 6.74 1.79 -28.09
CA THR A 388 5.93 1.78 -29.30
C THR A 388 4.87 2.89 -29.32
N GLY A 389 4.50 3.47 -28.17
CA GLY A 389 3.29 4.28 -28.07
C GLY A 389 2.06 3.42 -28.38
N GLY A 390 1.23 3.85 -29.33
CA GLY A 390 0.21 2.98 -29.93
C GLY A 390 -1.24 3.44 -29.74
N SER A 391 -1.48 4.51 -28.99
CA SER A 391 -2.84 4.97 -28.66
C SER A 391 -3.43 5.91 -29.71
N LEU A 392 -4.76 5.81 -29.90
CA LEU A 392 -5.54 6.55 -30.88
C LEU A 392 -6.71 7.27 -30.20
N ALA A 393 -6.87 8.57 -30.42
CA ALA A 393 -7.99 9.33 -29.83
C ALA A 393 -8.50 10.43 -30.77
N TRP A 394 -9.82 10.67 -30.75
CA TRP A 394 -10.46 11.69 -31.56
C TRP A 394 -10.64 12.99 -30.79
N ASP A 395 -10.59 14.11 -31.51
CA ASP A 395 -11.02 15.41 -31.01
C ASP A 395 -12.44 15.76 -31.49
N LYS A 396 -13.00 16.85 -30.96
CA LYS A 396 -14.37 17.30 -31.30
C LYS A 396 -14.55 17.69 -32.76
N ASN A 397 -13.45 17.95 -33.48
CA ASN A 397 -13.44 18.33 -34.89
C ASN A 397 -13.14 17.12 -35.78
N LYS A 398 -13.18 15.90 -35.23
CA LYS A 398 -12.90 14.64 -35.92
C LYS A 398 -11.46 14.57 -36.46
N ASN A 399 -10.52 15.23 -35.77
CA ASN A 399 -9.10 14.97 -35.98
C ASN A 399 -8.69 13.76 -35.14
N LEU A 400 -7.86 12.90 -35.73
CA LEU A 400 -7.27 11.74 -35.08
C LEU A 400 -5.89 12.11 -34.51
N PHE A 401 -5.74 11.95 -33.20
CA PHE A 401 -4.46 11.95 -32.52
C PHE A 401 -3.86 10.55 -32.51
N ILE A 402 -2.55 10.45 -32.76
CA ILE A 402 -1.83 9.18 -32.89
C ILE A 402 -0.55 9.26 -32.06
N SER A 403 -0.44 8.43 -31.02
CA SER A 403 0.75 8.36 -30.17
C SER A 403 1.80 7.41 -30.76
N THR A 404 3.03 7.90 -30.93
CA THR A 404 4.17 7.10 -31.40
C THR A 404 5.34 7.19 -30.42
N GLY A 405 5.85 6.05 -29.99
CA GLY A 405 7.05 6.02 -29.15
C GLY A 405 8.33 6.31 -29.93
N ASP A 406 9.42 6.62 -29.23
CA ASP A 406 10.69 7.05 -29.81
C ASP A 406 11.46 5.92 -30.50
N ASN A 407 11.07 4.66 -30.25
CA ASN A 407 11.72 3.47 -30.75
C ASN A 407 13.24 3.57 -30.54
N THR A 408 13.70 3.90 -29.33
CA THR A 408 15.12 3.98 -28.96
C THR A 408 15.49 2.97 -27.87
N VAL A 409 16.68 2.37 -27.94
CA VAL A 409 17.16 1.43 -26.91
C VAL A 409 17.54 2.18 -25.63
N PRO A 410 16.87 1.94 -24.48
CA PRO A 410 17.13 2.71 -23.25
C PRO A 410 18.27 2.15 -22.39
N PHE A 411 18.70 0.91 -22.63
CA PHE A 411 19.50 0.15 -21.65
C PHE A 411 21.00 0.43 -21.64
N ALA A 412 21.51 1.27 -22.56
CA ALA A 412 22.95 1.58 -22.67
C ALA A 412 23.36 2.92 -22.02
N SER A 413 22.42 3.61 -21.37
CA SER A 413 22.65 4.93 -20.76
C SER A 413 22.50 4.93 -19.24
N ASN A 414 22.67 3.77 -18.59
CA ASN A 414 22.52 3.60 -17.13
C ASN A 414 21.18 4.10 -16.57
N GLY A 415 20.11 4.07 -17.38
CA GLY A 415 18.79 4.56 -17.01
C GLY A 415 18.57 6.07 -17.28
N TYR A 416 19.56 6.80 -17.80
CA TYR A 416 19.42 8.21 -18.21
C TYR A 416 19.13 8.34 -19.72
N ALA A 417 19.16 9.57 -20.25
CA ALA A 417 18.88 9.85 -21.66
C ALA A 417 19.80 9.09 -22.64
N PRO A 418 19.25 8.41 -23.66
CA PRO A 418 20.03 7.78 -24.73
C PRO A 418 20.45 8.81 -25.80
N LEU A 419 21.71 9.25 -25.73
CA LEU A 419 22.32 10.26 -26.62
C LEU A 419 23.63 9.74 -27.28
N ASP A 420 23.70 8.44 -27.58
CA ASP A 420 24.96 7.82 -28.05
C ASP A 420 25.19 8.02 -29.56
N GLU A 421 25.96 9.05 -29.90
CA GLU A 421 26.22 9.47 -31.29
C GLU A 421 27.33 8.66 -32.02
N ARG A 422 27.91 7.65 -31.36
CA ARG A 422 29.03 6.88 -31.94
C ARG A 422 28.60 6.13 -33.21
N THR A 423 29.55 5.93 -34.12
CA THR A 423 29.32 5.16 -35.35
C THR A 423 28.82 3.75 -35.03
N GLY A 424 27.76 3.30 -35.71
CA GLY A 424 27.13 1.99 -35.48
C GLY A 424 26.18 1.93 -34.28
N ARG A 425 25.93 3.05 -33.58
CA ARG A 425 25.08 3.13 -32.38
C ARG A 425 23.78 3.90 -32.61
N LYS A 426 23.34 4.06 -33.86
CA LYS A 426 22.17 4.86 -34.25
C LYS A 426 20.92 4.61 -33.39
N ILE A 427 20.59 3.37 -33.03
CA ILE A 427 19.37 3.05 -32.26
C ILE A 427 19.45 3.41 -30.75
N TYR A 428 20.60 3.89 -30.29
CA TYR A 428 20.87 4.34 -28.91
C TYR A 428 20.88 5.88 -28.80
N ASP A 429 20.41 6.55 -29.84
CA ASP A 429 20.36 8.00 -29.97
C ASP A 429 18.90 8.44 -30.16
N ALA A 430 18.23 8.82 -29.07
CA ALA A 430 16.84 9.29 -29.13
C ALA A 430 16.70 10.60 -29.93
N GLN A 431 17.79 11.34 -30.12
CA GLN A 431 17.79 12.61 -30.86
C GLN A 431 17.40 12.42 -32.33
N ARG A 432 17.66 11.23 -32.89
CA ARG A 432 17.28 10.88 -34.28
C ARG A 432 15.76 10.83 -34.50
N SER A 433 15.00 10.69 -33.41
CA SER A 433 13.57 10.38 -33.39
C SER A 433 12.80 11.45 -32.63
N ALA A 434 12.64 11.32 -31.31
CA ALA A 434 11.89 12.23 -30.43
C ALA A 434 12.17 13.72 -30.70
N ALA A 435 13.46 14.10 -30.77
CA ALA A 435 13.91 15.47 -31.03
C ALA A 435 14.13 15.81 -32.52
N ASN A 436 13.86 14.90 -33.45
CA ASN A 436 13.94 15.14 -34.88
C ASN A 436 12.59 15.61 -35.41
N ALA A 437 12.55 16.83 -35.95
CA ALA A 437 11.33 17.42 -36.52
C ALA A 437 10.88 16.76 -37.83
N ASN A 438 11.73 15.94 -38.46
CA ASN A 438 11.48 15.25 -39.73
C ASN A 438 11.23 13.73 -39.56
N ASP A 439 10.98 13.27 -38.33
CA ASP A 439 10.68 11.87 -37.98
C ASP A 439 9.32 11.79 -37.26
N LEU A 440 8.56 10.72 -37.51
CA LEU A 440 7.23 10.52 -36.94
C LEU A 440 7.26 9.81 -35.58
N ARG A 441 8.42 9.31 -35.12
CA ARG A 441 8.59 8.61 -33.84
C ARG A 441 8.86 9.58 -32.69
N GLY A 442 8.41 9.21 -31.49
CA GLY A 442 8.52 10.01 -30.28
C GLY A 442 7.69 11.29 -30.37
N LYS A 443 6.43 11.16 -30.83
CA LYS A 443 5.49 12.24 -31.13
C LYS A 443 4.08 11.88 -30.65
N VAL A 444 3.22 12.88 -30.57
CA VAL A 444 1.79 12.69 -30.84
C VAL A 444 1.46 13.45 -32.13
N LEU A 445 0.98 12.71 -33.13
CA LEU A 445 0.59 13.23 -34.43
C LEU A 445 -0.89 13.67 -34.39
N ARG A 446 -1.28 14.58 -35.27
CA ARG A 446 -2.68 14.98 -35.47
C ARG A 446 -3.00 15.14 -36.95
N ILE A 447 -3.93 14.33 -37.44
CA ILE A 447 -4.40 14.32 -38.83
C ILE A 447 -5.93 14.37 -38.88
N HIS A 448 -6.51 14.66 -40.04
CA HIS A 448 -7.94 14.47 -40.29
C HIS A 448 -8.14 13.37 -41.34
N PRO A 449 -8.50 12.15 -40.94
CA PRO A 449 -8.72 11.05 -41.89
C PRO A 449 -9.92 11.28 -42.80
N GLU A 450 -9.79 10.90 -44.06
CA GLU A 450 -10.86 11.01 -45.07
C GLU A 450 -11.47 9.63 -45.38
N ALA A 451 -12.71 9.63 -45.86
CA ALA A 451 -13.46 8.40 -46.14
C ALA A 451 -12.85 7.53 -47.25
N ASP A 452 -11.99 8.07 -48.11
CA ASP A 452 -11.28 7.31 -49.16
C ASP A 452 -9.99 6.64 -48.66
N GLY A 453 -9.56 6.94 -47.43
CA GLY A 453 -8.31 6.46 -46.84
C GLY A 453 -7.14 7.44 -46.97
N SER A 454 -7.34 8.62 -47.55
CA SER A 454 -6.39 9.74 -47.45
C SER A 454 -6.53 10.49 -46.12
N TYR A 455 -5.72 11.53 -45.91
CA TYR A 455 -5.86 12.43 -44.76
C TYR A 455 -5.47 13.86 -45.13
N THR A 456 -6.00 14.82 -44.38
CA THR A 456 -5.58 16.23 -44.43
C THR A 456 -4.83 16.63 -43.16
N ILE A 457 -4.08 17.74 -43.23
CA ILE A 457 -3.33 18.30 -42.10
C ILE A 457 -4.18 19.39 -41.45
N PRO A 458 -4.60 19.23 -40.19
CA PRO A 458 -5.35 20.26 -39.47
C PRO A 458 -4.48 21.49 -39.15
N ASP A 459 -5.09 22.68 -39.20
CA ASP A 459 -4.44 23.93 -38.80
C ASP A 459 -4.02 23.92 -37.33
N GLY A 460 -2.83 24.46 -37.03
CA GLY A 460 -2.30 24.55 -35.67
C GLY A 460 -1.47 23.35 -35.21
N ASN A 461 -1.07 22.46 -36.13
CA ASN A 461 0.03 21.52 -35.88
C ASN A 461 1.36 22.29 -35.68
N LEU A 462 2.36 21.65 -35.06
CA LEU A 462 3.59 22.31 -34.64
C LEU A 462 4.36 22.94 -35.80
N PHE A 463 4.34 22.28 -36.96
CA PHE A 463 5.00 22.74 -38.17
C PHE A 463 4.00 22.94 -39.30
N ALA A 464 4.07 24.10 -39.95
CA ALA A 464 3.22 24.40 -41.09
C ALA A 464 3.55 23.48 -42.29
N LYS A 465 2.52 23.09 -43.06
CA LYS A 465 2.67 22.28 -44.27
C LYS A 465 3.67 22.91 -45.23
N GLY A 466 4.64 22.11 -45.69
CA GLY A 466 5.70 22.55 -46.61
C GLY A 466 6.95 23.15 -45.94
N THR A 467 6.98 23.24 -44.61
CA THR A 467 8.19 23.69 -43.89
C THR A 467 9.32 22.67 -44.07
N ALA A 468 10.45 23.12 -44.65
CA ALA A 468 11.59 22.26 -44.96
C ALA A 468 12.16 21.60 -43.69
N GLY A 469 12.50 20.31 -43.78
CA GLY A 469 13.06 19.55 -42.66
C GLY A 469 12.05 19.25 -41.54
N THR A 470 10.75 19.27 -41.82
CA THR A 470 9.71 18.97 -40.83
C THR A 470 8.61 18.07 -41.37
N LYS A 471 7.91 17.37 -40.48
CA LYS A 471 6.66 16.65 -40.78
C LYS A 471 5.45 17.43 -40.27
N PRO A 472 4.50 17.83 -41.15
CA PRO A 472 3.36 18.63 -40.75
C PRO A 472 2.33 17.86 -39.91
N GLU A 473 2.42 16.53 -39.82
CA GLU A 473 1.58 15.69 -38.96
C GLU A 473 1.86 15.90 -37.46
N ILE A 474 3.04 16.42 -37.11
CA ILE A 474 3.49 16.55 -35.72
C ILE A 474 2.66 17.61 -34.98
N TYR A 475 1.94 17.20 -33.95
CA TYR A 475 1.27 18.10 -33.01
C TYR A 475 2.11 18.30 -31.74
N THR A 476 2.61 17.22 -31.15
CA THR A 476 3.63 17.27 -30.11
C THR A 476 4.92 16.58 -30.57
N MET A 477 6.06 17.13 -30.17
CA MET A 477 7.36 16.48 -30.31
C MET A 477 8.08 16.34 -28.98
N GLY A 478 9.18 15.58 -28.96
CA GLY A 478 9.95 15.37 -27.74
C GLY A 478 9.24 14.47 -26.74
N CYS A 479 8.65 13.37 -27.22
CA CYS A 479 8.10 12.30 -26.38
C CYS A 479 9.01 11.06 -26.47
N ARG A 480 9.15 10.33 -25.36
CA ARG A 480 9.80 9.02 -25.23
C ARG A 480 8.82 7.90 -25.54
N ASN A 481 7.79 7.75 -24.71
CA ASN A 481 6.77 6.72 -24.82
C ASN A 481 5.42 7.27 -24.31
N PRO A 482 4.69 8.05 -25.13
CA PRO A 482 3.38 8.59 -24.78
C PRO A 482 2.31 7.49 -24.78
N TYR A 483 2.40 6.54 -23.84
CA TYR A 483 1.81 5.20 -23.95
C TYR A 483 0.30 5.18 -24.21
N ARG A 484 -0.48 5.97 -23.44
CA ARG A 484 -1.93 6.17 -23.66
C ARG A 484 -2.29 7.64 -23.62
N ILE A 485 -3.22 8.02 -24.49
CA ILE A 485 -3.66 9.41 -24.69
C ILE A 485 -5.15 9.57 -24.40
N ALA A 486 -5.54 10.75 -23.92
CA ALA A 486 -6.93 11.15 -23.72
C ALA A 486 -7.17 12.55 -24.30
N VAL A 487 -8.38 12.84 -24.76
CA VAL A 487 -8.73 14.15 -25.33
C VAL A 487 -9.98 14.69 -24.65
N ASN A 488 -9.91 15.95 -24.21
CA ASN A 488 -11.10 16.66 -23.76
C ASN A 488 -11.98 17.03 -24.97
N GLN A 489 -13.13 16.36 -25.11
CA GLN A 489 -14.07 16.58 -26.21
C GLN A 489 -14.71 17.98 -26.23
N LYS A 490 -14.62 18.79 -25.16
CA LYS A 490 -15.11 20.19 -25.18
C LYS A 490 -14.09 21.14 -25.80
N THR A 491 -12.79 20.92 -25.57
CA THR A 491 -11.73 21.89 -25.89
C THR A 491 -10.73 21.40 -26.94
N SER A 492 -10.71 20.10 -27.26
CA SER A 492 -9.67 19.43 -28.03
C SER A 492 -8.28 19.44 -27.35
N THR A 493 -8.20 19.69 -26.05
CA THR A 493 -6.94 19.55 -25.31
C THR A 493 -6.55 18.07 -25.23
N LEU A 494 -5.29 17.79 -25.58
CA LEU A 494 -4.68 16.46 -25.51
C LEU A 494 -3.99 16.27 -24.16
N TYR A 495 -4.12 15.07 -23.60
CA TYR A 495 -3.45 14.59 -22.40
C TYR A 495 -2.82 13.23 -22.68
N TRP A 496 -1.71 12.92 -22.00
CA TRP A 496 -1.13 11.57 -22.09
C TRP A 496 -0.30 11.21 -20.86
N GLY A 497 -0.18 9.91 -20.64
CA GLY A 497 0.81 9.33 -19.75
C GLY A 497 2.10 9.05 -20.52
N GLU A 498 3.22 9.50 -19.98
CA GLU A 498 4.55 9.39 -20.55
C GLU A 498 5.41 8.49 -19.66
N VAL A 499 5.85 7.35 -20.21
CA VAL A 499 6.77 6.45 -19.49
C VAL A 499 8.20 6.94 -19.68
N GLY A 500 8.80 7.39 -18.58
CA GLY A 500 10.12 8.03 -18.56
C GLY A 500 11.29 7.06 -18.42
N PRO A 501 12.51 7.59 -18.29
CA PRO A 501 13.72 6.77 -18.21
C PRO A 501 13.90 6.13 -16.83
N ASP A 502 14.77 5.13 -16.67
CA ASP A 502 14.80 4.23 -15.50
C ASP A 502 15.78 4.60 -14.38
N ALA A 503 16.48 5.75 -14.48
CA ALA A 503 17.38 6.20 -13.43
C ALA A 503 16.61 6.41 -12.11
N GLY A 504 16.96 5.62 -11.08
CA GLY A 504 16.30 5.65 -9.77
C GLY A 504 16.70 6.83 -8.90
N GLU A 505 17.92 7.36 -9.09
CA GLU A 505 18.50 8.46 -8.33
C GLU A 505 19.10 9.51 -9.25
N ASP A 506 19.23 10.74 -8.75
CA ASP A 506 19.97 11.77 -9.45
C ASP A 506 21.46 11.36 -9.44
N SER A 507 22.17 11.60 -10.54
CA SER A 507 23.63 11.55 -10.52
C SER A 507 24.21 12.95 -10.34
N TRP A 508 25.52 13.03 -10.20
CA TRP A 508 26.19 14.33 -10.21
C TRP A 508 25.98 15.10 -11.52
N ASN A 509 25.64 14.39 -12.60
CA ASN A 509 25.43 14.97 -13.94
C ASN A 509 23.96 15.11 -14.26
N ASP A 510 23.21 14.04 -14.18
CA ASP A 510 21.91 13.95 -14.85
C ASP A 510 20.77 13.68 -13.87
N PRO A 511 19.59 14.25 -14.13
CA PRO A 511 18.43 14.04 -13.31
C PRO A 511 17.97 12.58 -13.36
N ARG A 512 17.46 12.08 -12.24
CA ARG A 512 16.73 10.82 -12.16
C ARG A 512 15.57 10.82 -13.13
N GLY A 513 15.08 9.64 -13.49
CA GLY A 513 13.92 9.56 -14.36
C GLY A 513 12.64 9.96 -13.66
N TYR A 514 11.63 10.33 -14.43
CA TYR A 514 10.26 10.62 -13.99
C TYR A 514 9.29 10.08 -15.02
N ASP A 515 8.18 9.48 -14.56
CA ASP A 515 7.00 9.36 -15.42
C ASP A 515 6.19 10.64 -15.32
N GLU A 516 5.47 10.97 -16.38
CA GLU A 516 4.78 12.25 -16.50
C GLU A 516 3.33 12.08 -16.94
N PHE A 517 2.45 12.93 -16.43
CA PHE A 517 1.19 13.24 -17.10
C PHE A 517 1.35 14.60 -17.77
N ASN A 518 1.15 14.61 -19.08
CA ASN A 518 1.38 15.77 -19.92
C ASN A 518 0.07 16.34 -20.46
N GLN A 519 0.12 17.61 -20.88
CA GLN A 519 -1.02 18.36 -21.40
C GLN A 519 -0.61 19.25 -22.58
N ALA A 520 -1.39 19.21 -23.66
CA ALA A 520 -1.22 20.03 -24.85
C ALA A 520 -2.51 20.78 -25.20
N LYS A 521 -2.66 21.99 -24.64
CA LYS A 521 -3.69 22.98 -25.04
C LYS A 521 -3.43 23.57 -26.44
N LYS A 522 -2.18 23.43 -26.92
CA LYS A 522 -1.69 23.78 -28.25
C LYS A 522 -0.51 22.89 -28.59
N ALA A 523 -0.13 22.83 -29.88
CA ALA A 523 1.06 22.12 -30.34
C ALA A 523 2.35 22.63 -29.65
N GLY A 524 3.33 21.74 -29.43
CA GLY A 524 4.55 22.09 -28.72
C GLY A 524 5.64 21.00 -28.69
N ASN A 525 6.83 21.37 -28.22
CA ASN A 525 7.91 20.44 -27.86
C ASN A 525 7.79 20.10 -26.36
N TYR A 526 7.95 18.84 -25.98
CA TYR A 526 7.83 18.32 -24.61
C TYR A 526 9.16 17.77 -24.07
N GLY A 527 10.26 18.01 -24.79
CA GLY A 527 11.60 18.07 -24.21
C GLY A 527 12.44 16.80 -24.33
N TRP A 528 11.86 15.60 -24.41
CA TRP A 528 12.65 14.38 -24.56
C TRP A 528 13.49 14.39 -25.86
N PRO A 529 14.77 13.97 -25.85
CA PRO A 529 15.54 13.38 -24.75
C PRO A 529 16.37 14.36 -23.92
N TYR A 530 16.22 15.66 -24.14
CA TYR A 530 17.04 16.69 -23.50
C TYR A 530 16.53 17.12 -22.13
N PHE A 531 15.24 16.90 -21.86
CA PHE A 531 14.60 17.29 -20.61
C PHE A 531 13.66 16.20 -20.09
N VAL A 532 13.42 16.22 -18.77
CA VAL A 532 12.44 15.38 -18.06
C VAL A 532 11.75 16.17 -16.95
N GLY A 533 10.52 15.79 -16.60
CA GLY A 533 9.72 16.39 -15.53
C GLY A 533 9.40 17.87 -15.79
N ASP A 534 9.82 18.74 -14.87
CA ASP A 534 9.62 20.18 -14.96
C ASP A 534 10.67 20.90 -15.84
N ASN A 535 11.07 20.28 -16.94
CA ASN A 535 12.19 20.68 -17.81
C ASN A 535 13.57 20.57 -17.13
N LYS A 536 13.81 19.52 -16.34
CA LYS A 536 15.16 19.21 -15.83
C LYS A 536 16.05 18.81 -17.00
N ALA A 537 17.09 19.59 -17.26
CA ALA A 537 18.00 19.38 -18.38
C ALA A 537 18.97 18.22 -18.12
N TYR A 538 19.21 17.42 -19.15
CA TYR A 538 20.36 16.50 -19.24
C TYR A 538 21.61 17.25 -19.71
N HIS A 539 22.79 16.67 -19.47
CA HIS A 539 24.03 17.12 -20.07
C HIS A 539 24.25 16.53 -21.46
N ASP A 540 24.84 17.33 -22.35
CA ASP A 540 25.36 16.90 -23.65
C ASP A 540 26.65 16.08 -23.46
N SER A 541 26.51 14.83 -23.03
CA SER A 541 27.62 13.96 -22.66
C SER A 541 28.19 13.23 -23.89
N ASP A 542 29.51 13.18 -24.01
CA ASP A 542 30.20 12.40 -25.03
C ASP A 542 30.31 10.93 -24.59
N PHE A 543 29.57 10.05 -25.25
CA PHE A 543 29.55 8.60 -24.95
C PHE A 543 30.85 7.85 -25.32
N ALA A 544 31.70 8.42 -26.17
CA ALA A 544 32.99 7.84 -26.52
C ALA A 544 34.06 8.13 -25.46
N THR A 545 34.11 9.37 -24.97
CA THR A 545 35.12 9.82 -23.99
C THR A 545 34.62 9.82 -22.55
N GLN A 546 33.31 9.67 -22.34
CA GLN A 546 32.61 9.88 -21.06
C GLN A 546 32.76 11.30 -20.51
N ALA A 547 33.11 12.27 -21.36
CA ALA A 547 33.17 13.68 -20.97
C ALA A 547 31.76 14.23 -20.82
N ILE A 548 31.52 15.00 -19.75
CA ILE A 548 30.24 15.67 -19.51
C ILE A 548 30.31 17.09 -20.08
N GLY A 549 29.41 17.38 -21.01
CA GLY A 549 29.32 18.67 -21.68
C GLY A 549 28.49 19.69 -20.91
N ALA A 550 27.86 20.63 -21.62
CA ALA A 550 26.95 21.60 -21.05
C ALA A 550 25.53 21.03 -20.91
N LEU A 551 24.72 21.62 -20.03
CA LEU A 551 23.28 21.38 -20.00
C LEU A 551 22.62 21.88 -21.29
N PHE A 552 21.61 21.17 -21.77
CA PHE A 552 20.80 21.63 -22.91
C PHE A 552 20.03 22.93 -22.58
N ASP A 553 19.97 23.85 -23.57
CA ASP A 553 19.31 25.15 -23.41
C ASP A 553 17.79 25.03 -23.43
N VAL A 554 17.16 25.32 -22.29
CA VAL A 554 15.70 25.31 -22.11
C VAL A 554 14.97 26.36 -22.96
N ASN A 555 15.65 27.36 -23.53
CA ASN A 555 15.02 28.34 -24.43
C ASN A 555 14.95 27.85 -25.89
N GLY A 556 15.46 26.64 -26.16
CA GLY A 556 15.43 26.00 -27.46
C GLY A 556 16.65 25.09 -27.60
N PRO A 557 16.55 23.78 -27.37
CA PRO A 557 17.70 22.90 -27.46
C PRO A 557 18.18 22.79 -28.91
N GLU A 558 19.46 22.47 -29.09
CA GLU A 558 20.03 22.17 -30.40
C GLU A 558 20.21 20.67 -30.58
N ASN A 559 19.65 20.14 -31.67
CA ASN A 559 19.84 18.76 -32.07
C ASN A 559 21.05 18.67 -33.01
N ASN A 560 22.21 18.44 -32.40
CA ASN A 560 23.51 18.29 -33.07
C ASN A 560 23.79 16.84 -33.53
N SER A 561 22.89 15.90 -33.25
CA SER A 561 23.10 14.49 -33.59
C SER A 561 23.44 14.31 -35.07
N PRO A 562 24.41 13.44 -35.39
CA PRO A 562 24.72 13.08 -36.78
C PRO A 562 23.57 12.35 -37.48
N ASN A 563 22.57 11.89 -36.72
CA ASN A 563 21.37 11.22 -37.22
C ASN A 563 20.16 12.16 -37.37
N ASN A 564 20.31 13.46 -37.08
CA ASN A 564 19.24 14.44 -37.26
C ASN A 564 19.07 14.80 -38.75
N THR A 565 17.84 14.66 -39.25
CA THR A 565 17.45 15.03 -40.63
C THR A 565 16.45 16.18 -40.68
N GLY A 566 16.16 16.79 -39.53
CA GLY A 566 15.20 17.88 -39.38
C GLY A 566 15.84 19.18 -38.95
N LEU A 567 15.10 19.96 -38.17
CA LEU A 567 15.58 21.24 -37.64
C LEU A 567 16.73 21.03 -36.65
N LYS A 568 17.73 21.93 -36.72
CA LYS A 568 18.83 21.96 -35.76
C LYS A 568 18.43 22.66 -34.45
N LYS A 569 17.86 23.86 -34.54
CA LYS A 569 17.33 24.59 -33.38
C LYS A 569 15.86 24.21 -33.19
N LEU A 570 15.52 23.68 -32.03
CA LEU A 570 14.17 23.22 -31.72
C LEU A 570 13.37 24.28 -30.94
N PRO A 571 12.03 24.21 -30.97
CA PRO A 571 11.19 25.00 -30.07
C PRO A 571 11.52 24.71 -28.60
N ALA A 572 11.34 25.70 -27.73
CA ALA A 572 11.49 25.51 -26.28
C ALA A 572 10.56 24.39 -25.76
N PRO A 573 11.03 23.55 -24.80
CA PRO A 573 10.24 22.49 -24.22
C PRO A 573 9.15 23.03 -23.28
N THR A 574 8.01 22.34 -23.28
CA THR A 574 6.89 22.55 -22.38
C THR A 574 7.03 21.59 -21.21
N LYS A 575 6.99 22.11 -19.99
CA LYS A 575 7.09 21.30 -18.78
C LYS A 575 5.92 20.33 -18.64
N ALA A 576 6.17 19.21 -17.96
CA ALA A 576 5.11 18.29 -17.56
C ALA A 576 4.08 18.95 -16.63
N MET A 577 2.84 18.47 -16.70
CA MET A 577 1.77 18.93 -15.81
C MET A 577 1.90 18.28 -14.42
N ILE A 578 2.20 16.98 -14.39
CA ILE A 578 2.48 16.17 -13.20
C ILE A 578 3.67 15.26 -13.53
N TRP A 579 4.61 15.06 -12.60
CA TRP A 579 5.74 14.14 -12.78
C TRP A 579 6.15 13.49 -11.46
N TYR A 580 6.57 12.22 -11.48
CA TYR A 580 6.91 11.49 -10.26
C TYR A 580 8.04 10.44 -10.43
N PRO A 581 8.93 10.32 -9.43
CA PRO A 581 10.03 9.37 -9.44
C PRO A 581 9.63 7.98 -8.92
N TYR A 582 10.58 7.02 -8.92
CA TYR A 582 10.44 5.75 -8.21
C TYR A 582 10.33 5.94 -6.69
N SER A 583 11.13 6.85 -6.13
CA SER A 583 11.09 7.22 -4.72
C SER A 583 9.93 8.16 -4.39
N PHE A 584 9.65 8.33 -3.10
CA PHE A 584 8.68 9.31 -2.63
C PHE A 584 9.04 10.74 -3.11
N TYR A 585 8.02 11.55 -3.40
CA TYR A 585 8.20 12.89 -3.93
C TYR A 585 7.20 13.90 -3.39
N ASP A 586 7.72 14.88 -2.65
CA ASP A 586 6.95 15.88 -1.89
C ASP A 586 6.00 16.74 -2.74
N THR A 587 6.26 16.89 -4.04
CA THR A 587 5.41 17.71 -4.94
C THR A 587 4.09 17.02 -5.25
N PHE A 588 4.09 15.69 -5.35
CA PHE A 588 2.90 14.88 -5.66
C PHE A 588 2.82 13.66 -4.72
N PRO A 589 2.74 13.91 -3.40
CA PRO A 589 2.93 12.87 -2.39
C PRO A 589 1.87 11.76 -2.46
N GLN A 590 0.66 12.10 -2.95
CA GLN A 590 -0.43 11.16 -3.13
C GLN A 590 -0.16 10.05 -4.16
N LEU A 591 0.80 10.24 -5.07
CA LEU A 591 1.13 9.23 -6.10
C LEU A 591 1.96 8.07 -5.54
N GLY A 592 2.46 8.19 -4.30
CA GLY A 592 3.21 7.15 -3.61
C GLY A 592 4.62 6.92 -4.19
N GLN A 593 5.15 5.72 -3.97
CA GLN A 593 6.50 5.28 -4.37
C GLN A 593 6.45 3.83 -4.90
N GLY A 594 7.50 3.37 -5.56
CA GLY A 594 7.60 2.07 -6.24
C GLY A 594 7.77 2.22 -7.75
N GLY A 595 7.63 1.12 -8.50
CA GLY A 595 7.57 1.13 -9.96
C GLY A 595 6.60 2.16 -10.50
N ARG A 596 6.78 2.60 -11.76
CA ARG A 596 5.94 3.63 -12.38
C ARG A 596 5.62 3.29 -13.82
N THR A 597 4.41 3.61 -14.23
CA THR A 597 3.98 3.59 -15.64
C THR A 597 2.76 4.49 -15.76
N ALA A 598 2.98 5.77 -16.10
CA ALA A 598 1.90 6.75 -16.23
C ALA A 598 1.01 6.47 -17.45
N ILE A 599 -0.31 6.46 -17.23
CA ILE A 599 -1.33 6.19 -18.25
C ILE A 599 -2.46 7.23 -18.15
N ALA A 600 -2.73 7.96 -19.23
CA ALA A 600 -3.95 8.78 -19.32
C ALA A 600 -5.10 7.89 -19.77
N GLY A 601 -6.17 7.81 -18.97
CA GLY A 601 -7.35 7.00 -19.27
C GLY A 601 -8.36 7.80 -20.08
N TYR A 602 -9.28 8.48 -19.40
CA TYR A 602 -10.41 9.15 -20.07
C TYR A 602 -10.73 10.52 -19.46
N PHE A 603 -11.05 11.51 -20.31
CA PHE A 603 -11.53 12.82 -19.86
C PHE A 603 -13.06 12.83 -19.79
N TYR A 604 -13.60 12.77 -18.57
CA TYR A 604 -15.03 12.54 -18.35
C TYR A 604 -15.87 13.82 -18.41
N HIS A 605 -16.99 13.76 -19.12
CA HIS A 605 -18.06 14.75 -19.07
C HIS A 605 -19.39 14.06 -18.74
N TYR A 606 -20.04 14.52 -17.68
CA TYR A 606 -21.35 14.02 -17.27
C TYR A 606 -22.44 14.62 -18.17
N ASP A 607 -23.23 13.76 -18.81
CA ASP A 607 -24.43 14.14 -19.56
C ASP A 607 -25.68 13.69 -18.81
N LYS A 608 -26.30 14.63 -18.08
CA LYS A 608 -27.53 14.38 -17.31
C LYS A 608 -28.68 13.83 -18.16
N SER A 609 -28.72 14.13 -19.46
CA SER A 609 -29.80 13.67 -20.35
C SER A 609 -29.66 12.21 -20.77
N LYS A 610 -28.44 11.65 -20.67
CA LYS A 610 -28.11 10.28 -21.06
C LYS A 610 -27.80 9.37 -19.86
N ALA A 611 -27.48 9.97 -18.71
CA ALA A 611 -27.12 9.26 -17.50
C ALA A 611 -28.12 8.14 -17.15
N LYS A 612 -27.57 6.99 -16.78
CA LYS A 612 -28.26 5.82 -16.25
C LYS A 612 -28.07 5.74 -14.75
N THR A 613 -28.77 4.81 -14.11
CA THR A 613 -28.68 4.58 -12.66
C THR A 613 -27.32 4.11 -12.20
N ASN A 614 -26.54 3.48 -13.10
CA ASN A 614 -25.20 2.95 -12.83
C ASN A 614 -24.05 3.84 -13.36
N SER A 615 -24.35 5.05 -13.84
CA SER A 615 -23.37 5.96 -14.41
C SER A 615 -22.42 6.52 -13.35
N ILE A 616 -21.18 6.79 -13.75
CA ILE A 616 -20.25 7.58 -12.96
C ILE A 616 -20.92 8.94 -12.64
N PRO A 617 -20.95 9.37 -11.37
CA PRO A 617 -21.76 10.51 -10.95
C PRO A 617 -21.22 11.84 -11.46
N GLU A 618 -22.09 12.85 -11.50
CA GLU A 618 -21.79 14.25 -11.87
C GLU A 618 -20.60 14.82 -11.09
N TYR A 619 -20.33 14.32 -9.88
CA TYR A 619 -19.16 14.68 -9.08
C TYR A 619 -17.84 14.60 -9.88
N TYR A 620 -17.70 13.66 -10.82
CA TYR A 620 -16.49 13.50 -11.63
C TYR A 620 -16.53 14.26 -12.97
N ASP A 621 -17.56 15.06 -13.25
CA ASP A 621 -17.60 15.91 -14.45
C ASP A 621 -16.36 16.80 -14.55
N GLY A 622 -15.74 16.85 -15.73
CA GLY A 622 -14.54 17.63 -15.99
C GLY A 622 -13.24 17.05 -15.44
N CYS A 623 -13.25 15.81 -14.93
CA CYS A 623 -12.04 15.12 -14.49
C CYS A 623 -11.34 14.36 -15.62
N LEU A 624 -10.01 14.31 -15.58
CA LEU A 624 -9.22 13.31 -16.29
C LEU A 624 -8.96 12.13 -15.35
N PHE A 625 -9.45 10.95 -15.69
CA PHE A 625 -9.02 9.73 -15.02
C PHE A 625 -7.63 9.32 -15.53
N VAL A 626 -6.68 9.18 -14.60
CA VAL A 626 -5.31 8.74 -14.86
C VAL A 626 -5.02 7.48 -14.06
N MET A 627 -4.10 6.67 -14.56
CA MET A 627 -3.80 5.34 -14.02
C MET A 627 -2.28 5.15 -13.91
N ASP A 628 -1.87 4.26 -13.02
CA ASP A 628 -0.51 3.73 -13.01
C ASP A 628 -0.54 2.20 -13.01
N TRP A 629 0.10 1.63 -14.04
CA TRP A 629 0.14 0.18 -14.25
C TRP A 629 0.96 -0.56 -13.18
N MET A 630 2.08 0.01 -12.74
CA MET A 630 2.95 -0.61 -11.72
C MET A 630 2.34 -0.53 -10.32
N ARG A 631 1.63 0.58 -10.03
CA ARG A 631 1.11 0.89 -8.69
C ARG A 631 -0.37 0.56 -8.48
N ASN A 632 -1.05 -0.01 -9.47
CA ASN A 632 -2.42 -0.55 -9.38
C ASN A 632 -3.48 0.46 -8.91
N TRP A 633 -3.35 1.73 -9.29
CA TRP A 633 -4.31 2.76 -8.89
C TRP A 633 -4.92 3.51 -10.07
N ILE A 634 -6.06 4.15 -9.79
CA ILE A 634 -6.71 5.13 -10.65
C ILE A 634 -6.90 6.41 -9.82
N PHE A 635 -6.66 7.57 -10.43
CA PHE A 635 -6.90 8.89 -9.83
C PHE A 635 -7.80 9.72 -10.75
N ALA A 636 -8.66 10.56 -10.16
CA ALA A 636 -9.38 11.61 -10.87
C ALA A 636 -8.62 12.93 -10.71
N VAL A 637 -8.05 13.44 -11.80
CA VAL A 637 -7.36 14.73 -11.88
C VAL A 637 -8.36 15.82 -12.23
N ARG A 638 -8.35 16.91 -11.45
CA ARG A 638 -9.27 18.04 -11.58
C ARG A 638 -8.55 19.29 -12.03
N PHE A 639 -9.28 20.10 -12.78
CA PHE A 639 -8.77 21.31 -13.40
C PHE A 639 -9.57 22.55 -13.01
N ASP A 640 -8.96 23.73 -13.19
CA ASP A 640 -9.70 24.99 -13.23
C ASP A 640 -10.41 25.21 -14.58
N GLU A 641 -11.12 26.32 -14.71
CA GLU A 641 -11.86 26.71 -15.94
C GLU A 641 -10.96 26.92 -17.17
N ASN A 642 -9.65 27.14 -16.96
CA ASN A 642 -8.66 27.26 -18.02
C ASN A 642 -7.93 25.93 -18.28
N GLU A 643 -8.40 24.83 -17.68
CA GLU A 643 -7.78 23.51 -17.69
C GLU A 643 -6.37 23.47 -17.07
N ASN A 644 -6.05 24.31 -16.10
CA ASN A 644 -4.82 24.13 -15.32
C ASN A 644 -5.03 23.09 -14.22
N TYR A 645 -4.03 22.24 -13.98
CA TYR A 645 -4.05 21.29 -12.87
C TYR A 645 -4.38 22.00 -11.55
N LYS A 646 -5.40 21.51 -10.84
CA LYS A 646 -5.83 22.04 -9.54
C LYS A 646 -5.52 21.05 -8.42
N ARG A 647 -5.95 19.81 -8.58
CA ARG A 647 -5.77 18.73 -7.60
C ARG A 647 -6.02 17.37 -8.24
N MET A 648 -5.81 16.30 -7.49
CA MET A 648 -6.25 14.95 -7.83
C MET A 648 -6.76 14.21 -6.60
N GLU A 649 -7.56 13.18 -6.81
CA GLU A 649 -8.06 12.31 -5.75
C GLU A 649 -8.03 10.84 -6.19
N PRO A 650 -7.72 9.88 -5.30
CA PRO A 650 -7.75 8.47 -5.64
C PRO A 650 -9.19 8.02 -5.95
N PHE A 651 -9.33 7.13 -6.92
CA PHE A 651 -10.59 6.53 -7.32
C PHE A 651 -10.61 5.05 -6.92
N MET A 652 -11.54 4.68 -6.04
CA MET A 652 -11.68 3.35 -5.45
C MET A 652 -10.37 2.73 -4.87
N PRO A 653 -9.60 3.44 -4.02
CA PRO A 653 -8.33 2.95 -3.50
C PRO A 653 -8.44 1.72 -2.57
N LEU A 654 -9.61 1.45 -1.98
CA LEU A 654 -9.79 0.37 -1.00
C LEU A 654 -10.45 -0.88 -1.61
N THR A 655 -11.36 -0.66 -2.56
CA THR A 655 -12.27 -1.68 -3.11
C THR A 655 -12.10 -1.88 -4.62
N GLY A 656 -11.35 -1.01 -5.28
CA GLY A 656 -11.10 -1.08 -6.72
C GLY A 656 -10.37 -2.36 -7.12
N ASP A 657 -9.40 -2.81 -6.30
CA ASP A 657 -8.56 -3.99 -6.56
C ASP A 657 -8.06 -4.05 -8.02
N PHE A 658 -7.69 -2.90 -8.59
CA PHE A 658 -7.34 -2.82 -10.01
C PHE A 658 -6.09 -3.65 -10.29
N ARG A 659 -6.13 -4.46 -11.35
CA ARG A 659 -5.03 -5.36 -11.73
C ARG A 659 -4.28 -4.78 -12.91
N ARG A 660 -3.36 -3.85 -12.62
CA ARG A 660 -2.55 -3.11 -13.59
C ARG A 660 -3.41 -2.51 -14.71
N PRO A 661 -4.26 -1.52 -14.36
CA PRO A 661 -5.18 -0.93 -15.32
C PRO A 661 -4.39 -0.27 -16.46
N ILE A 662 -4.72 -0.64 -17.69
CA ILE A 662 -3.93 -0.29 -18.89
C ILE A 662 -4.69 0.64 -19.85
N ASP A 663 -6.01 0.59 -19.80
CA ASP A 663 -6.87 1.44 -20.63
C ASP A 663 -8.29 1.55 -20.03
N MET A 664 -9.05 2.56 -20.45
CA MET A 664 -10.45 2.71 -20.08
C MET A 664 -11.25 3.48 -21.13
N ASP A 665 -12.55 3.22 -21.17
CA ASP A 665 -13.49 3.99 -21.97
C ASP A 665 -14.78 4.21 -21.18
N ILE A 666 -15.37 5.40 -21.35
CA ILE A 666 -16.60 5.80 -20.67
C ILE A 666 -17.63 6.20 -21.73
N THR A 667 -18.75 5.50 -21.76
CA THR A 667 -19.80 5.78 -22.76
C THR A 667 -20.43 7.16 -22.53
N PRO A 668 -21.13 7.74 -23.53
CA PRO A 668 -21.89 8.99 -23.34
C PRO A 668 -22.95 8.92 -22.24
N GLU A 669 -23.41 7.73 -21.87
CA GLU A 669 -24.31 7.48 -20.75
C GLU A 669 -23.58 7.49 -19.39
N GLY A 670 -22.24 7.55 -19.37
CA GLY A 670 -21.42 7.52 -18.16
C GLY A 670 -21.10 6.12 -17.66
N ILE A 671 -21.15 5.08 -18.51
CA ILE A 671 -20.79 3.70 -18.12
C ILE A 671 -19.29 3.50 -18.32
N MET A 672 -18.57 3.21 -17.23
CA MET A 672 -17.11 3.06 -17.24
C MET A 672 -16.70 1.59 -17.41
N TYR A 673 -15.86 1.35 -18.40
CA TYR A 673 -15.15 0.10 -18.63
C TYR A 673 -13.65 0.32 -18.40
N VAL A 674 -13.00 -0.61 -17.72
CA VAL A 674 -11.56 -0.59 -17.48
C VAL A 674 -10.97 -1.90 -17.98
N LEU A 675 -9.83 -1.80 -18.66
CA LEU A 675 -9.05 -2.92 -19.11
C LEU A 675 -7.89 -3.14 -18.13
N GLU A 676 -7.76 -4.36 -17.62
CA GLU A 676 -6.75 -4.77 -16.65
C GLU A 676 -5.77 -5.73 -17.32
N TYR A 677 -4.48 -5.39 -17.35
CA TYR A 677 -3.44 -6.17 -18.03
C TYR A 677 -3.11 -7.49 -17.31
N GLY A 678 -3.39 -7.58 -16.01
CA GLY A 678 -3.08 -8.77 -15.19
C GLY A 678 -1.77 -8.66 -14.42
N SER A 679 -1.38 -9.75 -13.76
CA SER A 679 -0.38 -9.70 -12.70
C SER A 679 1.08 -9.61 -13.15
N VAL A 680 1.41 -10.05 -14.36
CA VAL A 680 2.79 -10.25 -14.80
C VAL A 680 3.00 -9.64 -16.19
N TYR A 681 4.06 -8.85 -16.36
CA TYR A 681 4.38 -8.25 -17.67
C TYR A 681 4.74 -9.32 -18.72
N GLY A 682 4.21 -9.18 -19.94
CA GLY A 682 4.53 -10.03 -21.08
C GLY A 682 4.08 -11.49 -20.93
N ALA A 683 3.12 -11.74 -20.03
CA ALA A 683 2.63 -13.08 -19.74
C ALA A 683 1.14 -13.21 -20.09
N ASP A 684 0.76 -14.45 -20.40
CA ASP A 684 -0.63 -14.87 -20.39
C ASP A 684 -1.10 -14.91 -18.93
N ASN A 685 -1.97 -13.96 -18.56
CA ASN A 685 -2.37 -13.71 -17.19
C ASN A 685 -3.82 -14.15 -17.00
N ASP A 686 -4.06 -15.19 -16.21
CA ASP A 686 -5.41 -15.64 -15.83
C ASP A 686 -6.25 -14.50 -15.18
N ASP A 687 -5.57 -13.49 -14.62
CA ASP A 687 -6.17 -12.33 -13.97
C ASP A 687 -6.19 -11.05 -14.81
N ALA A 688 -5.85 -11.09 -16.10
CA ALA A 688 -6.15 -10.03 -17.05
C ALA A 688 -7.64 -10.01 -17.38
N ARG A 689 -8.26 -8.83 -17.34
CA ARG A 689 -9.72 -8.71 -17.26
C ARG A 689 -10.26 -7.52 -18.04
N LEU A 690 -11.46 -7.67 -18.56
CA LEU A 690 -12.36 -6.54 -18.81
C LEU A 690 -13.27 -6.38 -17.58
N VAL A 691 -13.31 -5.18 -17.01
CA VAL A 691 -14.18 -4.88 -15.87
C VAL A 691 -15.08 -3.69 -16.15
N ARG A 692 -16.26 -3.67 -15.52
CA ARG A 692 -17.17 -2.51 -15.50
C ARG A 692 -17.30 -1.98 -14.08
N VAL A 693 -17.20 -0.67 -13.93
CA VAL A 693 -17.45 0.02 -12.66
C VAL A 693 -18.87 0.56 -12.68
N ASN A 694 -19.69 0.14 -11.71
CA ASN A 694 -21.06 0.61 -11.55
C ASN A 694 -21.18 1.48 -10.31
N TYR A 695 -21.82 2.63 -10.40
CA TYR A 695 -22.15 3.47 -9.26
C TYR A 695 -23.60 3.29 -8.81
N ASN A 696 -23.86 3.06 -7.53
CA ASN A 696 -25.21 3.02 -6.97
C ASN A 696 -25.55 4.33 -6.22
N SER A 697 -26.37 5.16 -6.87
CA SER A 697 -26.91 6.40 -6.27
C SER A 697 -28.12 6.18 -5.35
N GLY A 698 -28.73 4.99 -5.39
CA GLY A 698 -29.92 4.65 -4.62
C GLY A 698 -29.62 3.93 -3.31
N ASN A 699 -30.65 3.22 -2.83
CA ASN A 699 -30.58 2.30 -1.70
C ASN A 699 -29.57 1.18 -1.97
N ARG A 700 -28.79 0.81 -0.96
CA ARG A 700 -27.78 -0.25 -1.02
C ARG A 700 -28.35 -1.50 -0.37
N ALA A 701 -28.04 -2.66 -0.95
CA ALA A 701 -28.41 -3.90 -0.27
C ALA A 701 -27.62 -4.03 1.03
N PRO A 702 -28.22 -4.57 2.10
CA PRO A 702 -27.50 -4.86 3.33
C PRO A 702 -26.39 -5.86 3.05
N VAL A 703 -25.41 -5.97 3.94
CA VAL A 703 -24.33 -6.98 3.88
C VAL A 703 -24.61 -8.05 4.92
N ALA A 704 -25.12 -9.21 4.47
CA ALA A 704 -25.29 -10.40 5.29
C ALA A 704 -23.92 -10.95 5.71
N LYS A 705 -23.76 -11.27 6.99
CA LYS A 705 -22.58 -11.96 7.52
C LYS A 705 -23.00 -13.08 8.45
N ILE A 706 -22.79 -14.32 8.00
CA ILE A 706 -23.03 -15.53 8.79
C ILE A 706 -21.77 -15.91 9.58
N SER A 707 -21.99 -16.38 10.80
CA SER A 707 -20.98 -17.11 11.57
C SER A 707 -21.66 -18.16 12.44
N ALA A 708 -20.90 -19.18 12.84
CA ALA A 708 -21.37 -20.21 13.75
C ALA A 708 -20.30 -20.52 14.82
N ASP A 709 -20.73 -21.12 15.91
CA ASP A 709 -19.83 -21.66 16.95
C ASP A 709 -19.06 -22.89 16.45
N ASP A 710 -19.72 -23.78 15.70
CA ASP A 710 -19.12 -24.93 15.03
C ASP A 710 -19.67 -25.10 13.60
N SER A 711 -18.83 -25.53 12.67
CA SER A 711 -19.21 -25.81 11.28
C SER A 711 -19.15 -27.29 10.89
N ILE A 712 -18.61 -28.12 11.77
CA ILE A 712 -18.33 -29.53 11.53
C ILE A 712 -18.56 -30.31 12.83
N GLY A 713 -19.20 -31.47 12.75
CA GLY A 713 -19.35 -32.36 13.90
C GLY A 713 -20.17 -33.60 13.60
N LEU A 714 -20.33 -34.51 14.57
CA LEU A 714 -21.16 -35.71 14.41
C LEU A 714 -22.65 -35.35 14.38
N ALA A 715 -23.43 -36.08 13.57
CA ALA A 715 -24.88 -35.99 13.59
C ALA A 715 -25.47 -36.78 14.79
N PRO A 716 -26.44 -36.24 15.55
CA PRO A 716 -27.06 -34.93 15.37
C PRO A 716 -26.14 -33.78 15.84
N LEU A 717 -25.93 -32.78 14.97
CA LEU A 717 -25.08 -31.61 15.23
C LEU A 717 -25.95 -30.39 15.52
N THR A 718 -25.79 -29.79 16.72
CA THR A 718 -26.47 -28.54 17.07
C THR A 718 -25.51 -27.37 16.91
N VAL A 719 -25.92 -26.36 16.14
CA VAL A 719 -25.10 -25.20 15.78
C VAL A 719 -25.81 -23.92 16.19
N LYS A 720 -25.08 -22.99 16.82
CA LYS A 720 -25.55 -21.63 17.12
C LYS A 720 -25.03 -20.67 16.06
N PHE A 721 -25.96 -20.04 15.35
CA PHE A 721 -25.64 -19.07 14.32
C PHE A 721 -25.67 -17.65 14.87
N ASN A 722 -24.83 -16.79 14.30
CA ASN A 722 -24.71 -15.39 14.67
C ASN A 722 -24.59 -14.50 13.43
N SER A 723 -25.42 -13.44 13.39
CA SER A 723 -25.45 -12.43 12.33
C SER A 723 -24.99 -11.03 12.79
N SER A 724 -24.39 -10.89 13.98
CA SER A 724 -24.03 -9.58 14.57
C SER A 724 -23.02 -8.76 13.75
N LYS A 725 -22.39 -9.36 12.73
CA LYS A 725 -21.51 -8.68 11.76
C LYS A 725 -22.25 -8.23 10.50
N THR A 726 -23.56 -8.50 10.40
CA THR A 726 -24.42 -8.00 9.34
C THR A 726 -24.66 -6.51 9.56
N TYR A 727 -24.63 -5.72 8.51
CA TYR A 727 -24.89 -4.29 8.58
C TYR A 727 -25.55 -3.78 7.30
N ASP A 728 -26.16 -2.60 7.38
CA ASP A 728 -26.56 -1.81 6.21
C ASP A 728 -25.69 -0.55 6.14
N PHE A 729 -25.44 -0.08 4.93
CA PHE A 729 -24.78 1.20 4.73
C PHE A 729 -25.77 2.38 4.77
N ASP A 730 -27.06 2.13 4.59
CA ASP A 730 -28.11 3.13 4.76
C ASP A 730 -28.54 3.13 6.24
N GLU A 731 -27.98 4.09 6.99
CA GLU A 731 -28.14 4.21 8.44
C GLU A 731 -29.64 4.34 8.83
N ASP A 732 -30.02 3.74 9.96
CA ASP A 732 -31.39 3.62 10.52
C ASP A 732 -32.29 2.49 9.96
N ASP A 733 -31.83 1.71 8.99
CA ASP A 733 -32.62 0.61 8.44
C ASP A 733 -32.80 -0.57 9.41
N LYS A 734 -34.06 -1.01 9.57
CA LYS A 734 -34.43 -2.20 10.33
C LYS A 734 -34.40 -3.42 9.44
N LEU A 735 -33.33 -4.21 9.57
CA LEU A 735 -33.08 -5.39 8.76
C LEU A 735 -33.99 -6.58 9.14
N LYS A 736 -34.46 -7.29 8.12
CA LYS A 736 -35.20 -8.55 8.23
C LYS A 736 -34.26 -9.72 7.96
N TYR A 737 -34.26 -10.73 8.82
CA TYR A 737 -33.44 -11.94 8.72
C TYR A 737 -34.28 -13.14 8.28
N GLU A 738 -33.77 -13.93 7.34
CA GLU A 738 -34.38 -15.19 6.88
C GLU A 738 -33.29 -16.26 6.77
N TRP A 739 -33.34 -17.26 7.65
CA TRP A 739 -32.40 -18.38 7.69
C TRP A 739 -32.98 -19.60 6.99
N THR A 740 -32.21 -20.23 6.11
CA THR A 740 -32.55 -21.51 5.49
C THR A 740 -31.48 -22.53 5.88
N PHE A 741 -31.87 -23.57 6.61
CA PHE A 741 -30.93 -24.59 7.12
C PHE A 741 -30.93 -25.87 6.27
N GLU A 742 -32.11 -26.31 5.83
CA GLU A 742 -32.31 -27.53 5.05
C GLU A 742 -33.30 -27.28 3.90
N GLY A 743 -32.93 -27.62 2.67
CA GLY A 743 -33.75 -27.39 1.49
C GLY A 743 -33.95 -25.89 1.18
N ASN A 744 -35.12 -25.53 0.64
CA ASN A 744 -35.41 -24.16 0.14
C ASN A 744 -36.41 -23.38 1.01
N LYS A 745 -36.67 -23.81 2.25
CA LYS A 745 -37.66 -23.19 3.13
C LYS A 745 -36.98 -22.41 4.26
N VAL A 746 -37.50 -21.22 4.55
CA VAL A 746 -37.06 -20.43 5.71
C VAL A 746 -37.36 -21.20 6.98
N GLY A 747 -36.30 -21.52 7.74
CA GLY A 747 -36.33 -22.23 9.01
C GLY A 747 -36.30 -21.34 10.24
N SER A 748 -35.85 -20.08 10.13
CA SER A 748 -35.94 -19.09 11.21
C SER A 748 -35.90 -17.64 10.69
N THR A 749 -36.42 -16.70 11.47
CA THR A 749 -36.32 -15.25 11.23
C THR A 749 -35.62 -14.50 12.38
N ASP A 750 -35.12 -15.23 13.39
CA ASP A 750 -34.35 -14.63 14.47
C ASP A 750 -32.99 -14.16 13.97
N ALA A 751 -32.43 -13.10 14.55
CA ALA A 751 -31.09 -12.64 14.16
C ALA A 751 -30.01 -13.69 14.45
N ASN A 752 -30.09 -14.41 15.57
CA ASN A 752 -29.09 -15.37 16.02
C ASN A 752 -29.74 -16.72 16.41
N PRO A 753 -30.18 -17.54 15.45
CA PRO A 753 -30.91 -18.77 15.72
C PRO A 753 -29.99 -19.93 16.13
N THR A 754 -30.58 -20.99 16.65
CA THR A 754 -29.91 -22.28 16.88
C THR A 754 -30.65 -23.36 16.09
N TYR A 755 -29.91 -24.26 15.43
CA TYR A 755 -30.49 -25.33 14.62
C TYR A 755 -29.76 -26.66 14.83
N THR A 756 -30.50 -27.78 14.75
CA THR A 756 -29.95 -29.14 14.93
C THR A 756 -30.10 -29.96 13.65
N PHE A 757 -28.98 -30.28 13.01
CA PHE A 757 -28.90 -31.17 11.85
C PHE A 757 -28.93 -32.62 12.32
N LYS A 758 -30.02 -33.34 12.04
CA LYS A 758 -30.24 -34.69 12.58
C LYS A 758 -29.49 -35.76 11.82
N ASP A 759 -29.45 -35.64 10.51
CA ASP A 759 -28.87 -36.65 9.62
C ASP A 759 -27.46 -36.24 9.17
N LYS A 760 -26.66 -37.23 8.80
CA LYS A 760 -25.35 -36.98 8.19
C LYS A 760 -25.54 -36.33 6.82
N GLY A 761 -24.83 -35.25 6.56
CA GLY A 761 -24.97 -34.47 5.34
C GLY A 761 -24.04 -33.25 5.30
N VAL A 762 -23.85 -32.73 4.09
CA VAL A 762 -23.33 -31.38 3.88
C VAL A 762 -24.54 -30.47 3.67
N TYR A 763 -24.69 -29.46 4.53
CA TYR A 763 -25.80 -28.53 4.53
C TYR A 763 -25.31 -27.14 4.20
N ASN A 764 -25.90 -26.51 3.18
CA ASN A 764 -25.65 -25.11 2.89
C ASN A 764 -26.67 -24.27 3.66
N VAL A 765 -26.21 -23.63 4.73
CA VAL A 765 -27.02 -22.69 5.51
C VAL A 765 -26.94 -21.33 4.87
N LEU A 766 -28.09 -20.74 4.56
CA LEU A 766 -28.20 -19.42 3.96
C LEU A 766 -28.78 -18.45 4.97
N LEU A 767 -28.11 -17.31 5.14
CA LEU A 767 -28.64 -16.12 5.81
C LEU A 767 -28.99 -15.11 4.73
N LYS A 768 -30.28 -14.87 4.51
CA LYS A 768 -30.75 -13.76 3.71
C LYS A 768 -31.12 -12.59 4.62
N VAL A 769 -30.61 -11.42 4.31
CA VAL A 769 -30.91 -10.18 5.03
C VAL A 769 -31.54 -9.20 4.07
N THR A 770 -32.66 -8.60 4.44
CA THR A 770 -33.44 -7.68 3.59
C THR A 770 -33.68 -6.35 4.30
N ASP A 771 -33.47 -5.25 3.60
CA ASP A 771 -33.74 -3.89 4.09
C ASP A 771 -35.23 -3.49 3.90
N PRO A 772 -35.68 -2.34 4.45
CA PRO A 772 -37.04 -1.84 4.26
C PRO A 772 -37.41 -1.49 2.80
N SER A 773 -36.41 -1.17 1.96
CA SER A 773 -36.58 -0.91 0.52
C SER A 773 -36.76 -2.20 -0.30
N GLY A 774 -36.54 -3.37 0.31
CA GLY A 774 -36.69 -4.68 -0.28
C GLY A 774 -35.43 -5.22 -0.96
N LEU A 775 -34.27 -4.54 -0.89
CA LEU A 775 -33.02 -5.13 -1.36
C LEU A 775 -32.51 -6.13 -0.33
N SER A 776 -31.81 -7.14 -0.81
CA SER A 776 -31.32 -8.21 0.05
C SER A 776 -29.98 -8.73 -0.39
N SER A 777 -29.17 -9.15 0.57
CA SER A 777 -28.00 -10.00 0.31
C SER A 777 -28.15 -11.34 1.00
N VAL A 778 -27.35 -12.30 0.55
CA VAL A 778 -27.28 -13.64 1.10
C VAL A 778 -25.84 -13.94 1.45
N ASP A 779 -25.60 -14.45 2.64
CA ASP A 779 -24.35 -15.11 3.00
C ASP A 779 -24.61 -16.60 3.20
N THR A 780 -23.65 -17.44 2.82
CA THR A 780 -23.80 -18.90 2.86
C THR A 780 -22.66 -19.52 3.66
N MET A 781 -23.01 -20.49 4.51
CA MET A 781 -22.05 -21.27 5.28
C MET A 781 -22.34 -22.75 5.12
N GLU A 782 -21.30 -23.52 4.83
CA GLU A 782 -21.39 -24.97 4.79
C GLU A 782 -21.26 -25.55 6.20
N ILE A 783 -22.23 -26.39 6.59
CA ILE A 783 -22.22 -27.18 7.82
C ILE A 783 -22.10 -28.64 7.45
N LYS A 784 -21.08 -29.32 7.98
CA LYS A 784 -20.82 -30.74 7.75
C LYS A 784 -21.20 -31.53 8.98
N ALA A 785 -22.40 -32.14 8.96
CA ALA A 785 -22.82 -33.03 10.02
C ALA A 785 -22.51 -34.48 9.63
N GLY A 786 -21.83 -35.23 10.49
CA GLY A 786 -21.48 -36.64 10.28
C GLY A 786 -19.99 -36.96 10.30
N ASN A 787 -19.11 -35.96 10.32
CA ASN A 787 -17.66 -36.14 10.40
C ASN A 787 -17.08 -35.14 11.42
N THR A 788 -15.97 -35.47 12.05
CA THR A 788 -15.21 -34.60 12.96
C THR A 788 -13.79 -34.43 12.46
N MET A 789 -13.11 -33.37 12.89
CA MET A 789 -11.71 -33.19 12.51
C MET A 789 -10.86 -34.27 13.20
N PRO A 790 -10.04 -35.05 12.48
CA PRO A 790 -9.21 -36.08 13.09
C PRO A 790 -8.20 -35.45 14.05
N ASP A 791 -7.96 -36.11 15.18
CA ASP A 791 -6.97 -35.72 16.18
C ASP A 791 -5.61 -36.33 15.83
N VAL A 792 -4.75 -35.52 15.20
CA VAL A 792 -3.38 -35.92 14.85
C VAL A 792 -2.43 -35.47 15.95
N THR A 793 -1.74 -36.44 16.55
CA THR A 793 -0.74 -36.22 17.59
C THR A 793 0.62 -36.73 17.12
N ILE A 794 1.65 -35.91 17.30
CA ILE A 794 3.04 -36.33 17.12
C ILE A 794 3.60 -36.60 18.52
N ASN A 795 3.90 -37.86 18.81
CA ASN A 795 4.51 -38.29 20.05
C ASN A 795 6.01 -38.45 19.89
N THR A 796 6.78 -37.99 20.87
CA THR A 796 8.24 -38.17 20.95
C THR A 796 8.61 -38.63 22.36
N THR A 797 9.59 -39.53 22.43
CA THR A 797 10.20 -39.98 23.71
C THR A 797 11.29 -39.01 24.19
N GLY A 798 11.87 -38.24 23.26
CA GLY A 798 12.87 -37.23 23.53
C GLY A 798 12.28 -35.87 23.92
N ASN A 799 13.11 -34.83 23.84
CA ASN A 799 12.69 -33.47 24.10
C ASN A 799 11.77 -32.97 22.96
N SER A 800 10.63 -32.41 23.32
CA SER A 800 9.61 -31.92 22.38
C SER A 800 9.74 -30.42 22.06
N MET A 801 10.72 -29.74 22.63
CA MET A 801 10.98 -28.32 22.42
C MET A 801 12.36 -28.03 21.83
N PHE A 802 13.39 -28.73 22.28
CA PHE A 802 14.78 -28.49 21.91
C PHE A 802 15.36 -29.63 21.09
N TYR A 803 16.14 -29.30 20.05
CA TYR A 803 17.06 -30.27 19.45
C TYR A 803 18.46 -30.06 20.04
N LEU A 804 18.96 -31.06 20.76
CA LEU A 804 20.30 -31.04 21.35
C LEU A 804 21.31 -31.60 20.33
N ASP A 805 22.57 -31.15 20.42
CA ASP A 805 23.58 -31.44 19.40
C ASP A 805 23.75 -32.93 19.12
N ASN A 806 23.53 -33.32 17.85
CA ASN A 806 23.61 -34.69 17.33
C ASN A 806 22.61 -35.70 17.94
N GLU A 807 21.49 -35.23 18.48
CA GLU A 807 20.44 -36.13 18.95
C GLU A 807 19.53 -36.64 17.83
N LYS A 808 19.03 -37.85 18.08
CA LYS A 808 18.03 -38.49 17.26
C LYS A 808 16.65 -38.14 17.82
N LEU A 809 15.73 -37.78 16.94
CA LEU A 809 14.32 -37.64 17.27
C LEU A 809 13.59 -38.93 16.93
N ASP A 810 13.22 -39.67 17.97
CA ASP A 810 12.26 -40.76 17.87
C ASP A 810 10.85 -40.17 17.88
N TYR A 811 10.07 -40.43 16.84
CA TYR A 811 8.69 -39.96 16.75
C TYR A 811 7.73 -41.08 16.34
N ASN A 812 6.50 -40.95 16.80
CA ASN A 812 5.35 -41.76 16.39
C ASN A 812 4.16 -40.84 16.16
N VAL A 813 3.52 -40.93 15.00
CA VAL A 813 2.30 -40.20 14.70
C VAL A 813 1.11 -41.09 15.06
N ASP A 814 0.34 -40.65 16.04
CA ASP A 814 -0.93 -41.27 16.40
C ASP A 814 -2.07 -40.42 15.86
N VAL A 815 -3.02 -41.07 15.21
CA VAL A 815 -4.24 -40.43 14.73
C VAL A 815 -5.40 -41.08 15.46
N LYS A 816 -6.30 -40.25 15.99
CA LYS A 816 -7.60 -40.70 16.48
C LYS A 816 -8.68 -39.97 15.72
N ASP A 817 -9.67 -40.72 15.31
CA ASP A 817 -10.84 -40.14 14.67
C ASP A 817 -12.09 -40.80 15.27
N LYS A 818 -13.16 -40.02 15.46
CA LYS A 818 -14.32 -40.52 16.22
C LYS A 818 -15.16 -41.49 15.39
N GLU A 819 -15.06 -41.41 14.08
CA GLU A 819 -15.86 -42.14 13.10
C GLU A 819 -15.05 -43.19 12.34
N ASP A 820 -13.75 -42.96 12.10
CA ASP A 820 -12.84 -43.95 11.52
C ASP A 820 -12.25 -44.86 12.61
N ALA A 821 -12.92 -45.99 12.86
CA ALA A 821 -12.43 -47.00 13.82
C ALA A 821 -11.08 -47.64 13.41
N ASN A 822 -10.70 -47.57 12.13
CA ASN A 822 -9.44 -48.09 11.60
C ASN A 822 -8.72 -47.00 10.78
N ILE A 823 -7.62 -46.46 11.31
CA ILE A 823 -6.81 -45.45 10.63
C ILE A 823 -5.91 -46.10 9.56
N ASP A 824 -5.97 -45.60 8.32
CA ASP A 824 -5.06 -46.03 7.25
C ASP A 824 -3.71 -45.30 7.34
N ALA A 825 -2.68 -46.03 7.78
CA ALA A 825 -1.33 -45.49 7.92
C ALA A 825 -0.74 -44.90 6.62
N LYS A 826 -1.25 -45.30 5.43
CA LYS A 826 -0.79 -44.75 4.14
C LYS A 826 -1.25 -43.31 3.89
N ARG A 827 -2.25 -42.84 4.65
CA ARG A 827 -2.78 -41.47 4.55
C ARG A 827 -2.14 -40.51 5.55
N ILE A 828 -1.22 -41.02 6.37
CA ILE A 828 -0.40 -40.20 7.25
C ILE A 828 0.78 -39.67 6.43
N ASN A 829 0.85 -38.35 6.26
CA ASN A 829 1.96 -37.68 5.59
C ASN A 829 2.82 -36.98 6.64
N VAL A 830 4.08 -37.40 6.74
CA VAL A 830 5.05 -36.87 7.71
C VAL A 830 6.23 -36.22 6.97
N GLN A 831 6.59 -35.02 7.38
CA GLN A 831 7.68 -34.23 6.79
C GLN A 831 8.49 -33.55 7.88
N LEU A 832 9.82 -33.54 7.73
CA LEU A 832 10.73 -32.81 8.60
C LEU A 832 11.37 -31.67 7.82
N LYS A 833 11.28 -30.43 8.33
CA LYS A 833 11.81 -29.22 7.69
C LYS A 833 12.78 -28.48 8.60
N TYR A 834 13.90 -28.01 8.07
CA TYR A 834 14.79 -27.06 8.75
C TYR A 834 14.57 -25.64 8.23
N ILE A 835 14.42 -24.68 9.14
CA ILE A 835 14.20 -23.25 8.83
C ILE A 835 15.29 -22.45 9.54
N PRO A 836 16.29 -21.89 8.83
CA PRO A 836 17.31 -21.06 9.46
C PRO A 836 16.75 -19.77 10.04
N LYS A 837 17.29 -19.30 11.18
CA LYS A 837 16.82 -18.13 11.94
C LYS A 837 16.74 -16.85 11.10
N GLU A 838 17.62 -16.69 10.12
CA GLU A 838 17.68 -15.53 9.23
C GLU A 838 16.60 -15.51 8.13
N THR A 839 15.90 -16.64 7.93
CA THR A 839 14.87 -16.81 6.89
C THR A 839 13.47 -16.67 7.48
N GLY A 840 13.33 -17.10 8.73
CA GLY A 840 12.16 -16.89 9.54
C GLY A 840 12.35 -17.47 10.93
N SER A 841 11.44 -17.09 11.82
CA SER A 841 11.40 -17.57 13.19
C SER A 841 10.00 -18.04 13.54
N TYR A 842 9.93 -19.01 14.45
CA TYR A 842 8.68 -19.47 15.01
C TYR A 842 8.45 -18.77 16.34
N LYS A 843 7.36 -18.00 16.44
CA LYS A 843 6.96 -17.35 17.70
C LYS A 843 5.69 -17.98 18.23
N THR A 844 5.68 -18.26 19.53
CA THR A 844 4.47 -18.70 20.23
C THR A 844 3.82 -17.48 20.87
N VAL A 845 2.60 -17.14 20.45
CA VAL A 845 1.80 -16.05 21.03
C VAL A 845 0.56 -16.68 21.65
N GLN A 846 0.36 -16.49 22.97
CA GLN A 846 -0.79 -17.05 23.71
C GLN A 846 -0.96 -18.58 23.52
N GLY A 847 0.13 -19.32 23.39
CA GLY A 847 0.11 -20.78 23.21
C GLY A 847 -0.16 -21.26 21.77
N LYS A 848 -0.35 -20.36 20.80
CA LYS A 848 -0.39 -20.69 19.36
C LYS A 848 0.90 -20.24 18.68
N GLY A 849 1.53 -21.14 17.93
CA GLY A 849 2.74 -20.78 17.20
C GLY A 849 2.47 -20.28 15.78
N THR A 850 3.28 -19.34 15.32
CA THR A 850 3.17 -18.72 13.99
C THR A 850 4.56 -18.53 13.40
N TRP A 851 4.70 -18.87 12.12
CA TRP A 851 5.91 -18.60 11.33
C TRP A 851 5.96 -17.14 10.88
N ILE A 852 7.07 -16.46 11.16
CA ILE A 852 7.33 -15.10 10.68
C ILE A 852 8.42 -15.19 9.62
N MET A 853 8.10 -14.83 8.37
CA MET A 853 9.03 -14.84 7.22
C MET A 853 9.16 -13.41 6.64
N PRO A 854 9.99 -12.53 7.24
CA PRO A 854 9.99 -11.11 6.91
C PRO A 854 10.31 -10.81 5.43
N GLY A 855 11.22 -11.58 4.81
CA GLY A 855 11.59 -11.37 3.41
C GLY A 855 10.46 -11.67 2.43
N LYS A 856 9.59 -12.65 2.74
CA LYS A 856 8.42 -12.96 1.93
C LYS A 856 7.40 -11.83 1.99
N ALA A 857 7.10 -11.35 3.19
CA ALA A 857 6.17 -10.24 3.40
C ALA A 857 6.64 -8.97 2.69
N LEU A 858 7.95 -8.70 2.67
CA LEU A 858 8.52 -7.57 1.93
C LEU A 858 8.37 -7.72 0.40
N ILE A 859 8.49 -8.93 -0.15
CA ILE A 859 8.23 -9.18 -1.58
C ILE A 859 6.76 -8.97 -1.92
N GLU A 860 5.85 -9.49 -1.10
CA GLU A 860 4.40 -9.37 -1.29
C GLU A 860 3.91 -7.91 -1.15
N ALA A 861 4.61 -7.11 -0.35
CA ALA A 861 4.35 -5.68 -0.20
C ALA A 861 5.03 -4.80 -1.27
N SER A 862 5.76 -5.40 -2.22
CA SER A 862 6.50 -4.71 -3.29
C SER A 862 5.99 -5.12 -4.67
N ASP A 863 6.42 -4.41 -5.70
CA ASP A 863 6.13 -4.68 -7.11
C ASP A 863 7.04 -5.75 -7.74
N CYS A 864 7.88 -6.42 -6.94
CA CYS A 864 8.75 -7.51 -7.39
C CYS A 864 8.00 -8.60 -8.16
N GLN A 865 6.74 -8.85 -7.80
CA GLN A 865 5.88 -9.86 -8.44
C GLN A 865 5.44 -9.49 -9.87
N ALA A 866 5.62 -8.24 -10.31
CA ALA A 866 5.37 -7.83 -11.70
C ALA A 866 6.33 -8.51 -12.68
N CYS A 867 7.55 -8.84 -12.23
CA CYS A 867 8.63 -9.35 -13.08
C CYS A 867 9.22 -10.68 -12.60
N HIS A 868 8.99 -11.08 -11.34
CA HIS A 868 9.52 -12.30 -10.74
C HIS A 868 8.41 -13.18 -10.18
N THR A 869 8.56 -14.49 -10.37
CA THR A 869 7.75 -15.50 -9.67
C THR A 869 8.64 -16.46 -8.89
N VAL A 870 8.05 -17.33 -8.06
CA VAL A 870 8.83 -18.27 -7.25
C VAL A 870 9.57 -19.29 -8.12
N ASP A 871 8.91 -19.84 -9.13
CA ASP A 871 9.33 -21.04 -9.85
C ASP A 871 9.41 -20.88 -11.38
N LYS A 872 8.79 -19.83 -11.97
CA LYS A 872 8.77 -19.59 -13.42
C LYS A 872 9.54 -18.31 -13.80
N THR A 873 10.44 -18.42 -14.77
CA THR A 873 11.08 -17.24 -15.38
C THR A 873 10.07 -16.53 -16.27
N ILE A 874 9.95 -15.22 -16.09
CA ILE A 874 9.12 -14.35 -16.92
C ILE A 874 10.05 -13.28 -17.52
N VAL A 875 9.91 -12.01 -17.11
CA VAL A 875 10.85 -10.92 -17.45
C VAL A 875 12.15 -11.07 -16.67
N GLY A 876 12.01 -11.25 -15.35
CA GLY A 876 13.10 -11.56 -14.45
C GLY A 876 13.24 -13.06 -14.22
N PRO A 877 14.40 -13.53 -13.72
CA PRO A 877 14.58 -14.92 -13.31
C PRO A 877 13.64 -15.31 -12.17
N ALA A 878 13.20 -16.58 -12.15
CA ALA A 878 12.49 -17.14 -11.01
C ALA A 878 13.31 -17.02 -9.71
N PHE A 879 12.65 -16.82 -8.56
CA PHE A 879 13.34 -16.79 -7.27
C PHE A 879 14.08 -18.10 -6.97
N ASN A 880 13.52 -19.25 -7.38
CA ASN A 880 14.22 -20.54 -7.29
C ASN A 880 15.49 -20.58 -8.13
N ALA A 881 15.52 -19.97 -9.33
CA ALA A 881 16.73 -19.92 -10.15
C ALA A 881 17.81 -19.02 -9.53
N ILE A 882 17.41 -17.90 -8.91
CA ILE A 882 18.31 -17.05 -8.13
C ILE A 882 18.86 -17.83 -6.94
N ALA A 883 17.99 -18.52 -6.20
CA ALA A 883 18.38 -19.37 -5.09
C ALA A 883 19.39 -20.42 -5.54
N GLU A 884 19.09 -21.19 -6.59
CA GLU A 884 19.99 -22.21 -7.12
C GLU A 884 21.38 -21.69 -7.50
N LYS A 885 21.44 -20.51 -8.12
CA LYS A 885 22.73 -19.92 -8.54
C LYS A 885 23.56 -19.41 -7.36
N TYR A 886 22.92 -18.80 -6.35
CA TYR A 886 23.62 -18.03 -5.32
C TYR A 886 23.55 -18.62 -3.91
N TYR A 887 22.82 -19.72 -3.70
CA TYR A 887 22.55 -20.31 -2.39
C TYR A 887 23.81 -20.52 -1.53
N ASN A 888 24.91 -21.02 -2.13
CA ASN A 888 26.17 -21.28 -1.44
C ASN A 888 27.17 -20.11 -1.52
N GLN A 889 26.73 -18.89 -1.81
CA GLN A 889 27.59 -17.73 -2.04
C GLN A 889 27.20 -16.55 -1.13
N PRO A 890 27.45 -16.64 0.20
CA PRO A 890 27.03 -15.60 1.16
C PRO A 890 27.66 -14.22 0.89
N ALA A 891 28.82 -14.17 0.25
CA ALA A 891 29.48 -12.93 -0.16
C ALA A 891 28.68 -12.15 -1.23
N GLU A 892 27.77 -12.81 -1.94
CA GLU A 892 26.93 -12.18 -2.97
C GLU A 892 25.73 -11.44 -2.40
N ILE A 893 25.34 -11.70 -1.14
CA ILE A 893 24.14 -11.11 -0.53
C ILE A 893 24.16 -9.58 -0.58
N PRO A 894 25.23 -8.86 -0.18
CA PRO A 894 25.27 -7.40 -0.27
C PRO A 894 25.16 -6.89 -1.71
N ARG A 895 25.73 -7.61 -2.68
CA ARG A 895 25.67 -7.25 -4.10
C ARG A 895 24.26 -7.42 -4.65
N LEU A 896 23.59 -8.54 -4.33
CA LEU A 896 22.20 -8.80 -4.72
C LEU A 896 21.25 -7.79 -4.07
N ALA A 897 21.44 -7.47 -2.78
CA ALA A 897 20.66 -6.46 -2.08
C ALA A 897 20.83 -5.08 -2.73
N GLY A 898 22.08 -4.66 -3.00
CA GLY A 898 22.36 -3.43 -3.72
C GLY A 898 21.78 -3.41 -5.14
N LYS A 899 21.70 -4.57 -5.80
CA LYS A 899 21.07 -4.69 -7.13
C LYS A 899 19.57 -4.43 -7.08
N ILE A 900 18.86 -4.89 -6.05
CA ILE A 900 17.42 -4.58 -5.85
C ILE A 900 17.21 -3.06 -5.74
N ILE A 901 18.03 -2.39 -4.94
CA ILE A 901 17.94 -0.93 -4.71
C ILE A 901 18.22 -0.16 -6.00
N SER A 902 19.32 -0.47 -6.69
CA SER A 902 19.80 0.29 -7.84
C SER A 902 19.20 -0.13 -9.19
N GLY A 903 18.57 -1.30 -9.25
CA GLY A 903 18.09 -1.88 -10.51
C GLY A 903 19.21 -2.35 -11.46
N GLY A 904 18.83 -2.68 -12.68
CA GLY A 904 19.71 -2.89 -13.82
C GLY A 904 19.74 -4.30 -14.43
N ALA A 905 20.56 -4.47 -15.48
CA ALA A 905 20.59 -5.66 -16.34
C ALA A 905 21.92 -6.44 -16.25
N GLY A 906 22.03 -7.55 -16.99
CA GLY A 906 23.31 -8.15 -17.43
C GLY A 906 23.61 -9.58 -16.97
N VAL A 907 23.07 -10.04 -15.84
CA VAL A 907 23.39 -11.39 -15.31
C VAL A 907 22.46 -12.48 -15.85
N TRP A 908 21.21 -12.12 -16.11
CA TRP A 908 20.13 -13.03 -16.49
C TRP A 908 19.51 -12.66 -17.85
N GLY A 909 20.13 -11.73 -18.57
CA GLY A 909 19.64 -11.18 -19.83
C GLY A 909 19.89 -9.67 -19.94
N ASN A 910 19.38 -9.09 -21.02
CA ASN A 910 19.50 -7.66 -21.32
C ASN A 910 18.34 -6.82 -20.76
N HIS A 911 17.29 -7.46 -20.22
CA HIS A 911 16.17 -6.77 -19.59
C HIS A 911 16.64 -6.07 -18.30
N TYR A 912 16.29 -4.80 -18.18
CA TYR A 912 16.64 -3.97 -17.03
C TYR A 912 15.63 -4.20 -15.90
N MET A 913 16.13 -4.53 -14.71
CA MET A 913 15.29 -4.61 -13.52
C MET A 913 15.05 -3.20 -12.98
N ASN A 914 13.80 -2.85 -12.67
CA ASN A 914 13.46 -1.56 -12.07
C ASN A 914 14.20 -1.34 -10.74
N ALA A 915 14.55 -0.10 -10.46
CA ALA A 915 15.21 0.28 -9.22
C ALA A 915 14.19 0.34 -8.07
N HIS A 916 14.61 -0.06 -6.87
CA HIS A 916 13.82 0.05 -5.64
C HIS A 916 14.55 0.91 -4.59
N PRO A 917 14.88 2.19 -4.89
CA PRO A 917 15.62 3.07 -3.98
C PRO A 917 14.89 3.30 -2.65
N GLN A 918 13.57 3.13 -2.63
CA GLN A 918 12.73 3.23 -1.44
C GLN A 918 12.96 2.10 -0.41
N LEU A 919 13.55 0.97 -0.81
CA LEU A 919 13.80 -0.14 0.11
C LEU A 919 15.16 0.04 0.80
N SER A 920 15.18 -0.07 2.13
CA SER A 920 16.42 -0.03 2.90
C SER A 920 17.33 -1.23 2.55
N LYS A 921 18.64 -1.05 2.80
CA LYS A 921 19.62 -2.14 2.63
C LYS A 921 19.31 -3.35 3.50
N ASP A 922 18.73 -3.15 4.68
CA ASP A 922 18.35 -4.24 5.58
C ASP A 922 17.13 -4.98 5.06
N ASN A 923 16.13 -4.27 4.53
CA ASN A 923 14.95 -4.88 3.90
C ASN A 923 15.34 -5.71 2.67
N THR A 924 16.16 -5.14 1.77
CA THR A 924 16.63 -5.86 0.57
C THR A 924 17.53 -7.04 0.92
N THR A 925 18.37 -6.93 1.95
CA THR A 925 19.14 -8.07 2.48
C THR A 925 18.23 -9.18 3.00
N THR A 926 17.14 -8.81 3.66
CA THR A 926 16.14 -9.75 4.19
C THR A 926 15.36 -10.45 3.06
N ILE A 927 15.00 -9.72 2.01
CA ILE A 927 14.42 -10.27 0.78
C ILE A 927 15.38 -11.31 0.15
N VAL A 928 16.65 -10.95 -0.05
CA VAL A 928 17.65 -11.85 -0.66
C VAL A 928 17.81 -13.12 0.16
N LYS A 929 17.93 -13.01 1.49
CA LYS A 929 18.05 -14.18 2.38
C LYS A 929 16.85 -15.11 2.26
N TYR A 930 15.64 -14.56 2.18
CA TYR A 930 14.44 -15.37 1.94
C TYR A 930 14.51 -16.08 0.58
N ILE A 931 14.85 -15.38 -0.50
CA ILE A 931 14.97 -15.98 -1.84
C ILE A 931 15.98 -17.13 -1.82
N LEU A 932 17.18 -16.93 -1.26
CA LEU A 932 18.19 -17.98 -1.19
C LEU A 932 17.72 -19.18 -0.34
N SER A 933 16.90 -18.95 0.69
CA SER A 933 16.34 -20.03 1.52
C SER A 933 15.43 -20.99 0.76
N LEU A 934 14.83 -20.56 -0.35
CA LEU A 934 13.91 -21.40 -1.12
C LEU A 934 14.57 -22.71 -1.59
N LYS A 935 15.90 -22.70 -1.81
CA LYS A 935 16.63 -23.93 -2.16
C LYS A 935 16.72 -24.92 -0.99
N GLN A 936 16.87 -24.45 0.25
CA GLN A 936 16.86 -25.30 1.45
C GLN A 936 15.50 -25.92 1.71
N GLN A 937 14.43 -25.20 1.36
CA GLN A 937 13.06 -25.66 1.59
C GLN A 937 12.63 -26.78 0.62
N GLN A 938 13.41 -27.07 -0.43
CA GLN A 938 13.09 -28.07 -1.46
C GLN A 938 13.64 -29.47 -1.19
N THR A 939 14.47 -29.71 -0.16
CA THR A 939 14.97 -31.07 0.13
C THR A 939 13.89 -31.91 0.81
N ARG A 940 13.32 -32.85 0.05
CA ARG A 940 12.18 -33.71 0.41
C ARG A 940 12.66 -35.12 0.75
N ASP A 941 12.22 -35.62 1.90
CA ASP A 941 11.93 -37.04 2.09
C ASP A 941 10.58 -37.15 2.81
N SER A 942 9.62 -37.87 2.22
CA SER A 942 8.42 -38.29 2.94
C SER A 942 8.86 -39.30 3.99
N LEU A 943 8.61 -39.01 5.26
CA LEU A 943 8.97 -39.90 6.35
C LEU A 943 7.86 -40.93 6.60
N ALA A 944 8.21 -42.04 7.25
CA ALA A 944 7.23 -43.01 7.74
C ALA A 944 6.39 -42.42 8.89
N SER A 945 5.25 -43.03 9.22
CA SER A 945 4.41 -42.56 10.34
C SER A 945 5.07 -42.71 11.72
N ALA A 946 6.12 -43.53 11.81
CA ALA A 946 6.97 -43.64 12.99
C ALA A 946 8.41 -43.94 12.56
N GLY A 947 9.38 -43.45 13.33
CA GLY A 947 10.79 -43.73 13.08
C GLY A 947 11.71 -42.81 13.86
N THR A 948 12.98 -42.83 13.45
CA THR A 948 14.04 -42.07 14.07
C THR A 948 14.71 -41.20 13.02
N VAL A 949 14.82 -39.89 13.25
CA VAL A 949 15.50 -38.94 12.36
C VAL A 949 16.66 -38.24 13.07
N GLU A 950 17.74 -37.98 12.35
CA GLU A 950 18.89 -37.24 12.89
C GLU A 950 18.66 -35.73 12.75
N LEU A 951 18.74 -34.99 13.86
CA LEU A 951 18.55 -33.54 13.87
C LEU A 951 19.90 -32.83 13.71
N LYS A 952 20.53 -33.02 12.55
CA LYS A 952 21.81 -32.38 12.25
C LYS A 952 21.59 -31.09 11.46
N GLN A 953 21.99 -29.95 12.03
CA GLN A 953 22.00 -28.67 11.33
C GLN A 953 22.66 -28.82 9.94
N PRO A 954 21.95 -28.47 8.84
CA PRO A 954 22.50 -28.59 7.50
C PRO A 954 23.78 -27.76 7.32
N SER A 955 24.78 -28.33 6.64
CA SER A 955 26.06 -27.66 6.42
C SER A 955 25.88 -26.33 5.67
N GLY A 956 26.55 -25.27 6.16
CA GLY A 956 26.49 -23.93 5.57
C GLY A 956 25.30 -23.07 6.02
N THR A 957 24.44 -23.57 6.90
CA THR A 957 23.32 -22.80 7.49
C THR A 957 23.68 -22.24 8.85
N LYS A 958 23.09 -21.11 9.27
CA LYS A 958 23.14 -20.70 10.69
C LYS A 958 22.12 -21.49 11.50
N GLU A 959 22.22 -21.36 12.82
CA GLU A 959 21.27 -21.93 13.78
C GLU A 959 19.80 -21.61 13.38
N GLY A 960 18.88 -22.52 13.64
CA GLY A 960 17.55 -22.54 13.03
C GLY A 960 16.60 -23.48 13.75
N THR A 961 15.43 -23.71 13.18
CA THR A 961 14.35 -24.47 13.82
C THR A 961 13.99 -25.68 12.96
N TRP A 962 13.81 -26.84 13.58
CA TRP A 962 13.23 -28.01 12.95
C TRP A 962 11.71 -28.02 13.14
N ALA A 963 10.97 -28.37 12.10
CA ALA A 963 9.52 -28.53 12.13
C ALA A 963 9.15 -29.90 11.56
N LEU A 964 8.73 -30.82 12.43
CA LEU A 964 8.16 -32.10 12.03
C LEU A 964 6.65 -31.92 11.90
N SER A 965 6.15 -31.98 10.68
CA SER A 965 4.72 -31.85 10.36
C SER A 965 4.15 -33.22 10.07
N ALA A 966 2.99 -33.53 10.66
CA ALA A 966 2.22 -34.71 10.37
C ALA A 966 0.81 -34.30 9.98
N SER A 967 0.28 -34.87 8.91
CA SER A 967 -1.10 -34.67 8.49
C SER A 967 -1.78 -35.99 8.22
N TYR A 968 -3.08 -36.06 8.48
CA TYR A 968 -3.92 -37.20 8.15
C TYR A 968 -5.21 -36.69 7.52
N THR A 969 -5.64 -37.37 6.46
CA THR A 969 -6.93 -37.15 5.82
C THR A 969 -7.81 -38.37 6.04
N ASP A 970 -8.92 -38.19 6.75
CA ASP A 970 -9.87 -39.26 7.09
C ASP A 970 -10.65 -39.81 5.88
N LEU A 971 -11.56 -40.75 6.10
CA LEU A 971 -12.45 -41.29 5.07
C LEU A 971 -13.71 -40.43 4.85
N GLY A 972 -13.91 -39.40 5.65
CA GLY A 972 -15.02 -38.46 5.61
C GLY A 972 -16.38 -39.02 6.06
N ASN A 973 -16.42 -40.28 6.51
CA ASN A 973 -17.63 -41.00 6.95
C ASN A 973 -18.84 -40.91 5.98
N GLY A 974 -18.54 -40.88 4.68
CA GLY A 974 -19.55 -40.74 3.61
C GLY A 974 -20.06 -39.31 3.37
N ILE A 975 -19.43 -38.30 3.98
CA ILE A 975 -19.64 -36.87 3.75
C ILE A 975 -18.48 -36.31 2.93
N VAL A 976 -17.47 -35.72 3.57
CA VAL A 976 -16.27 -35.17 2.92
C VAL A 976 -15.06 -35.44 3.80
N PRO A 977 -13.95 -35.92 3.22
CA PRO A 977 -12.72 -36.11 3.98
C PRO A 977 -12.23 -34.82 4.61
N LEU A 978 -11.75 -34.88 5.86
CA LEU A 978 -11.13 -33.77 6.56
C LEU A 978 -9.64 -34.05 6.81
N THR A 979 -8.83 -33.03 6.60
CA THR A 979 -7.38 -33.08 6.87
C THR A 979 -7.06 -32.31 8.13
N ALA A 980 -6.49 -32.98 9.12
CA ALA A 980 -5.85 -32.32 10.26
C ALA A 980 -4.34 -32.33 10.09
N THR A 981 -3.68 -31.28 10.55
CA THR A 981 -2.21 -31.15 10.54
C THR A 981 -1.71 -30.76 11.92
N LYS A 982 -0.64 -31.41 12.36
CA LYS A 982 0.07 -31.13 13.61
C LYS A 982 1.53 -30.84 13.30
N GLU A 983 2.11 -29.83 13.95
CA GLU A 983 3.53 -29.54 13.88
C GLU A 983 4.18 -29.72 15.26
N LEU A 984 5.30 -30.44 15.29
CA LEU A 984 6.24 -30.48 16.40
C LEU A 984 7.45 -29.62 16.01
N VAL A 985 7.63 -28.50 16.72
CA VAL A 985 8.65 -27.51 16.41
C VAL A 985 9.78 -27.59 17.44
N LEU A 986 10.97 -27.99 16.99
CA LEU A 986 12.17 -28.10 17.80
C LEU A 986 13.10 -26.94 17.50
N ARG A 987 13.36 -26.12 18.51
CA ARG A 987 14.23 -24.96 18.45
C ARG A 987 15.62 -25.27 19.05
N PRO A 988 16.62 -24.42 18.85
CA PRO A 988 17.90 -24.60 19.50
C PRO A 988 17.77 -24.47 21.03
N PRO A 989 18.65 -25.10 21.82
CA PRO A 989 18.59 -25.08 23.28
C PRO A 989 18.92 -23.72 23.91
N VAL A 990 19.31 -22.73 23.10
CA VAL A 990 19.60 -21.37 23.54
C VAL A 990 18.33 -20.54 23.41
N LEU A 991 17.85 -20.04 24.54
CA LEU A 991 16.78 -19.05 24.60
C LEU A 991 17.38 -17.69 24.94
N GLN A 992 17.01 -16.67 24.17
CA GLN A 992 17.33 -15.29 24.54
C GLN A 992 16.46 -14.90 25.73
N ALA A 993 17.03 -14.21 26.71
CA ALA A 993 16.31 -13.88 27.94
C ALA A 993 15.16 -12.91 27.66
N GLU A 994 15.35 -11.98 26.73
CA GLU A 994 14.36 -11.03 26.23
C GLU A 994 13.24 -11.68 25.41
N ASP A 995 13.27 -12.99 25.17
CA ASP A 995 12.14 -13.74 24.60
C ASP A 995 11.22 -14.34 25.68
N ALA A 996 11.47 -14.09 26.98
CA ALA A 996 10.64 -14.62 28.06
C ALA A 996 9.15 -14.25 27.90
N ASP A 997 8.24 -15.17 28.23
CA ASP A 997 6.79 -14.96 28.11
C ASP A 997 6.26 -13.96 29.14
N ILE A 998 6.87 -13.93 30.33
CA ILE A 998 6.52 -13.02 31.41
C ILE A 998 7.81 -12.48 32.02
N VAL A 999 7.85 -11.18 32.28
CA VAL A 999 8.87 -10.54 33.12
C VAL A 999 8.17 -9.76 34.23
N ARG A 1000 8.73 -9.80 35.44
CA ARG A 1000 8.20 -9.11 36.60
C ARG A 1000 9.33 -8.40 37.32
N ASN A 1001 9.25 -7.07 37.36
CA ASN A 1001 10.26 -6.22 38.00
C ASN A 1001 11.66 -6.35 37.36
N ILE A 1002 11.68 -6.51 36.04
CA ILE A 1002 12.86 -6.67 35.18
C ILE A 1002 12.61 -5.80 33.96
N ASN A 1003 13.62 -5.07 33.49
CA ASN A 1003 13.56 -4.32 32.23
C ASN A 1003 13.99 -5.21 31.06
N ARG A 1004 13.24 -5.18 29.96
CA ARG A 1004 13.59 -5.89 28.73
C ARG A 1004 14.31 -4.94 27.77
N GLY A 1005 15.56 -5.26 27.44
CA GLY A 1005 16.32 -4.60 26.37
C GLY A 1005 16.34 -5.44 25.09
N ASP A 1006 16.98 -4.91 24.05
CA ASP A 1006 17.03 -5.54 22.71
C ASP A 1006 17.64 -6.95 22.70
N ASP A 1007 18.65 -7.20 23.54
CA ASP A 1007 19.38 -8.48 23.61
C ASP A 1007 19.55 -9.00 25.06
N ILE A 1008 18.91 -8.35 26.05
CA ILE A 1008 19.13 -8.67 27.49
C ILE A 1008 17.90 -8.42 28.36
N LEU A 1009 17.83 -9.14 29.49
CA LEU A 1009 17.03 -8.77 30.66
C LEU A 1009 17.94 -8.08 31.70
N GLY A 1010 17.62 -6.84 32.05
CA GLY A 1010 18.40 -6.00 32.97
C GLY A 1010 17.55 -5.39 34.11
N SER A 1011 18.17 -4.52 34.92
CA SER A 1011 17.53 -3.92 36.11
C SER A 1011 16.86 -4.95 37.01
N ILE A 1012 17.56 -6.06 37.25
CA ILE A 1012 17.03 -7.17 38.03
C ILE A 1012 17.23 -6.89 39.52
N HIS A 1013 16.13 -6.82 40.26
CA HIS A 1013 16.11 -6.57 41.71
C HIS A 1013 15.74 -7.83 42.51
N ASN A 1014 15.81 -7.78 43.84
CA ASN A 1014 15.31 -8.85 44.70
C ASN A 1014 13.83 -9.17 44.40
N LYS A 1015 13.49 -10.46 44.38
CA LYS A 1015 12.16 -11.02 44.05
C LYS A 1015 11.68 -10.78 42.63
N SER A 1016 12.52 -10.22 41.77
CA SER A 1016 12.21 -10.13 40.34
C SER A 1016 12.22 -11.52 39.74
N TYR A 1017 11.41 -11.75 38.71
CA TYR A 1017 11.43 -13.01 37.99
C TYR A 1017 11.04 -12.87 36.54
N PHE A 1018 11.48 -13.83 35.73
CA PHE A 1018 10.96 -14.02 34.37
C PHE A 1018 10.50 -15.46 34.19
N VAL A 1019 9.65 -15.70 33.19
CA VAL A 1019 9.01 -16.99 32.94
C VAL A 1019 9.17 -17.38 31.48
N PHE A 1020 9.62 -18.61 31.26
CA PHE A 1020 9.43 -19.32 30.00
C PHE A 1020 8.33 -20.35 30.20
N LYS A 1021 7.27 -20.27 29.41
CA LYS A 1021 6.12 -21.17 29.50
C LYS A 1021 6.34 -22.43 28.70
N GLY A 1022 5.83 -23.55 29.21
CA GLY A 1022 5.79 -24.81 28.50
C GLY A 1022 7.17 -25.34 28.06
N VAL A 1023 8.19 -25.20 28.90
CA VAL A 1023 9.54 -25.71 28.63
C VAL A 1023 9.60 -27.21 28.91
N ASP A 1024 9.99 -28.00 27.91
CA ASP A 1024 10.24 -29.43 28.10
C ASP A 1024 11.63 -29.67 28.71
N LEU A 1025 11.67 -30.14 29.95
CA LEU A 1025 12.89 -30.45 30.68
C LEU A 1025 13.36 -31.90 30.51
N LYS A 1026 12.65 -32.74 29.74
CA LYS A 1026 13.10 -34.12 29.48
C LYS A 1026 14.51 -34.14 28.93
N GLY A 1027 15.37 -34.87 29.62
CA GLY A 1027 16.77 -35.05 29.25
C GLY A 1027 17.62 -33.80 29.46
N ILE A 1028 17.13 -32.74 30.09
CA ILE A 1028 17.96 -31.58 30.44
C ILE A 1028 18.57 -31.80 31.82
N SER A 1029 19.89 -31.75 31.91
CA SER A 1029 20.63 -31.95 33.17
C SER A 1029 21.20 -30.64 33.74
N ASN A 1030 21.31 -29.59 32.92
CA ASN A 1030 21.92 -28.33 33.31
C ASN A 1030 21.36 -27.11 32.55
N ILE A 1031 21.54 -25.93 33.15
CA ILE A 1031 21.29 -24.62 32.51
C ILE A 1031 22.59 -23.83 32.56
N THR A 1032 23.04 -23.34 31.41
CA THR A 1032 24.10 -22.35 31.30
C THR A 1032 23.49 -20.96 31.17
N TYR A 1033 23.95 -20.02 31.98
CA TYR A 1033 23.53 -18.63 31.97
C TYR A 1033 24.67 -17.77 31.45
N TYR A 1034 24.39 -16.90 30.48
CA TYR A 1034 25.32 -15.86 30.06
C TYR A 1034 24.90 -14.53 30.68
N TYR A 1035 25.57 -14.17 31.78
CA TYR A 1035 25.15 -13.04 32.63
C TYR A 1035 26.29 -12.09 32.95
N SER A 1036 25.95 -10.87 33.35
CA SER A 1036 26.86 -9.94 33.99
C SER A 1036 26.27 -9.43 35.32
N SER A 1037 27.16 -9.09 36.25
CA SER A 1037 26.83 -8.40 37.49
C SER A 1037 27.98 -7.47 37.83
N ARG A 1038 27.71 -6.17 38.00
CA ARG A 1038 28.77 -5.18 38.20
C ARG A 1038 29.54 -5.40 39.50
N ASN A 1039 28.84 -5.58 40.61
CA ASN A 1039 29.43 -5.60 41.96
C ASN A 1039 28.58 -6.34 42.99
N ILE A 1040 27.58 -7.13 42.58
CA ILE A 1040 26.63 -7.77 43.48
C ILE A 1040 26.64 -9.29 43.29
N ASP A 1041 26.86 -10.02 44.37
CA ASP A 1041 26.62 -11.46 44.45
C ASP A 1041 25.17 -11.70 44.90
N ALA A 1042 24.45 -12.63 44.27
CA ALA A 1042 23.13 -13.04 44.69
C ALA A 1042 22.78 -14.45 44.22
N THR A 1043 21.54 -14.87 44.46
CA THR A 1043 21.05 -16.19 44.08
C THR A 1043 19.94 -16.05 43.03
N LEU A 1044 19.99 -16.91 42.01
CA LEU A 1044 18.90 -17.14 41.06
C LEU A 1044 18.36 -18.55 41.28
N GLU A 1045 17.09 -18.67 41.63
CA GLU A 1045 16.40 -19.95 41.74
C GLU A 1045 15.49 -20.19 40.54
N VAL A 1046 15.46 -21.41 40.03
CA VAL A 1046 14.53 -21.83 38.99
C VAL A 1046 13.44 -22.68 39.65
N HIS A 1047 12.21 -22.20 39.60
CA HIS A 1047 11.03 -22.87 40.13
C HIS A 1047 10.16 -23.41 38.99
N THR A 1048 9.44 -24.49 39.27
CA THR A 1048 8.42 -25.04 38.37
C THR A 1048 7.03 -24.51 38.71
N ASP A 1049 6.28 -24.13 37.67
CA ASP A 1049 4.83 -23.81 37.62
C ASP A 1049 4.34 -22.61 38.44
N SER A 1050 5.15 -22.09 39.37
CA SER A 1050 4.88 -20.85 40.11
C SER A 1050 6.18 -20.25 40.67
N PRO A 1051 6.23 -18.95 41.01
CA PRO A 1051 7.42 -18.32 41.59
C PRO A 1051 7.77 -18.82 43.00
N THR A 1052 6.88 -19.60 43.62
CA THR A 1052 7.08 -20.27 44.92
C THR A 1052 7.03 -21.80 44.81
N GLY A 1053 7.11 -22.33 43.58
CA GLY A 1053 7.04 -23.76 43.32
C GLY A 1053 8.31 -24.50 43.75
N PRO A 1054 8.39 -25.82 43.49
CA PRO A 1054 9.60 -26.59 43.75
C PRO A 1054 10.81 -26.00 43.00
N VAL A 1055 11.91 -25.75 43.72
CA VAL A 1055 13.19 -25.31 43.15
C VAL A 1055 13.86 -26.50 42.47
N ILE A 1056 14.18 -26.34 41.18
CA ILE A 1056 14.84 -27.36 40.37
C ILE A 1056 16.28 -26.98 40.04
N SER A 1057 16.66 -25.71 40.14
CA SER A 1057 18.06 -25.27 40.00
C SER A 1057 18.31 -24.03 40.85
N THR A 1058 19.53 -23.90 41.35
CA THR A 1058 19.96 -22.74 42.12
C THR A 1058 21.34 -22.31 41.63
N LEU A 1059 21.45 -21.05 41.24
CA LEU A 1059 22.68 -20.39 40.84
C LEU A 1059 23.05 -19.34 41.88
N ASP A 1060 24.10 -19.61 42.67
CA ASP A 1060 24.76 -18.60 43.48
C ASP A 1060 25.81 -17.88 42.63
N TYR A 1061 25.41 -16.81 41.95
CA TYR A 1061 26.26 -16.11 41.01
C TYR A 1061 27.19 -15.10 41.71
N LYS A 1062 28.29 -14.77 41.03
CA LYS A 1062 29.29 -13.83 41.52
C LYS A 1062 29.34 -12.59 40.65
N SER A 1063 29.67 -11.46 41.26
CA SER A 1063 30.00 -10.24 40.54
C SER A 1063 31.03 -10.53 39.44
N THR A 1064 30.73 -10.08 38.23
CA THR A 1064 31.62 -10.12 37.08
C THR A 1064 32.49 -8.85 36.97
N GLY A 1065 32.27 -7.85 37.83
CA GLY A 1065 33.08 -6.63 37.93
C GLY A 1065 32.66 -5.50 36.99
N SER A 1066 31.76 -5.75 36.03
CA SER A 1066 31.26 -4.76 35.06
C SER A 1066 30.02 -5.27 34.33
N TRP A 1067 29.08 -4.39 34.01
CA TRP A 1067 27.92 -4.68 33.14
C TRP A 1067 28.29 -5.07 31.71
N ARG A 1068 29.52 -4.76 31.28
CA ARG A 1068 30.04 -5.16 29.96
C ARG A 1068 30.81 -6.48 29.99
N ASN A 1069 31.00 -7.06 31.17
CA ASN A 1069 31.75 -8.31 31.33
C ASN A 1069 30.79 -9.47 31.60
N TYR A 1070 30.35 -10.12 30.53
CA TYR A 1070 29.48 -11.29 30.62
C TYR A 1070 30.29 -12.57 30.84
N LYS A 1071 29.81 -13.44 31.72
CA LYS A 1071 30.38 -14.74 32.01
C LYS A 1071 29.33 -15.84 31.82
N GLN A 1072 29.80 -17.00 31.39
CA GLN A 1072 28.99 -18.21 31.36
C GLN A 1072 29.16 -18.97 32.68
N VAL A 1073 28.06 -19.34 33.31
CA VAL A 1073 28.05 -20.27 34.44
C VAL A 1073 26.97 -21.31 34.22
N THR A 1074 27.32 -22.56 34.51
CA THR A 1074 26.42 -23.70 34.37
C THR A 1074 26.02 -24.24 35.73
N THR A 1075 24.72 -24.50 35.92
CA THR A 1075 24.20 -25.16 37.13
C THR A 1075 23.46 -26.43 36.76
N ALA A 1076 23.53 -27.43 37.64
CA ALA A 1076 22.74 -28.64 37.49
C ALA A 1076 21.25 -28.35 37.69
N ILE A 1077 20.41 -29.09 36.98
CA ILE A 1077 18.96 -29.16 37.21
C ILE A 1077 18.67 -30.47 37.92
N LYS A 1078 17.85 -30.40 38.98
CA LYS A 1078 17.13 -31.55 39.51
C LYS A 1078 15.95 -31.82 38.59
N ASP A 1079 16.14 -32.72 37.64
CA ASP A 1079 15.19 -33.05 36.58
C ASP A 1079 13.79 -33.36 37.15
N PRO A 1080 12.79 -32.47 36.93
CA PRO A 1080 11.41 -32.75 37.30
C PRO A 1080 10.70 -33.65 36.28
N GLY A 1081 11.28 -33.82 35.08
CA GLY A 1081 10.71 -34.51 33.93
C GLY A 1081 9.52 -33.77 33.29
N GLY A 1082 9.43 -33.79 31.96
CA GLY A 1082 8.24 -33.27 31.26
C GLY A 1082 8.22 -31.74 31.08
N ILE A 1083 7.02 -31.23 30.82
CA ILE A 1083 6.78 -29.83 30.42
C ILE A 1083 6.37 -29.01 31.64
N HIS A 1084 7.05 -27.89 31.89
CA HIS A 1084 6.78 -26.99 33.01
C HIS A 1084 6.89 -25.52 32.61
N ASP A 1085 6.17 -24.65 33.31
CA ASP A 1085 6.47 -23.21 33.28
C ASP A 1085 7.66 -22.96 34.21
N LEU A 1086 8.74 -22.34 33.70
CA LEU A 1086 9.96 -22.12 34.46
C LEU A 1086 10.06 -20.68 34.95
N TYR A 1087 9.99 -20.50 36.27
CA TYR A 1087 10.11 -19.21 36.94
C TYR A 1087 11.54 -19.01 37.43
N PHE A 1088 12.22 -18.03 36.87
CA PHE A 1088 13.60 -17.66 37.22
C PHE A 1088 13.56 -16.52 38.23
N VAL A 1089 13.66 -16.83 39.53
CA VAL A 1089 13.42 -15.92 40.66
C VAL A 1089 14.73 -15.48 41.29
N PHE A 1090 14.98 -14.17 41.29
CA PHE A 1090 16.18 -13.57 41.88
C PHE A 1090 16.00 -13.30 43.37
N LYS A 1091 16.99 -13.68 44.19
CA LYS A 1091 16.96 -13.55 45.65
C LYS A 1091 18.19 -12.87 46.21
N LYS A 1092 17.95 -11.81 46.98
CA LYS A 1092 18.93 -11.11 47.81
C LYS A 1092 18.21 -10.30 48.91
N ASP A 1093 18.08 -10.87 50.10
CA ASP A 1093 17.35 -10.21 51.18
C ASP A 1093 18.13 -9.07 51.88
N THR A 1094 19.40 -8.87 51.51
CA THR A 1094 20.28 -7.84 52.09
C THR A 1094 20.67 -6.77 51.07
N GLU A 1095 20.69 -5.51 51.48
CA GLU A 1095 21.13 -4.39 50.63
C GLU A 1095 22.64 -4.45 50.31
N PRO A 1096 23.08 -4.02 49.11
CA PRO A 1096 22.26 -3.54 47.99
C PRO A 1096 21.54 -4.69 47.28
N ASN A 1097 20.21 -4.59 47.13
CA ASN A 1097 19.36 -5.65 46.57
C ASN A 1097 18.64 -5.26 45.25
N HIS A 1098 19.11 -4.21 44.61
CA HIS A 1098 18.62 -3.69 43.33
C HIS A 1098 19.76 -3.72 42.29
N ASP A 1099 19.42 -3.75 40.99
CA ASP A 1099 20.39 -3.72 39.89
C ASP A 1099 21.49 -4.78 40.04
N MET A 1100 21.09 -6.03 40.25
CA MET A 1100 21.99 -7.10 40.69
C MET A 1100 22.47 -8.02 39.58
N PHE A 1101 21.79 -8.02 38.42
CA PHE A 1101 22.00 -8.99 37.36
C PHE A 1101 21.59 -8.42 36.00
N SER A 1102 22.25 -8.89 34.96
CA SER A 1102 21.85 -8.73 33.56
C SER A 1102 22.04 -10.07 32.87
N LEU A 1103 21.01 -10.58 32.20
CA LEU A 1103 21.01 -11.87 31.51
C LEU A 1103 20.82 -11.65 30.01
N ASP A 1104 21.71 -12.19 29.20
CA ASP A 1104 21.60 -12.13 27.74
C ASP A 1104 20.85 -13.35 27.22
N TRP A 1105 21.42 -14.53 27.38
CA TRP A 1105 20.75 -15.79 27.03
C TRP A 1105 20.99 -16.87 28.07
N LEU A 1106 20.16 -17.91 27.98
CA LEU A 1106 20.34 -19.15 28.73
C LEU A 1106 20.27 -20.35 27.78
N LYS A 1107 21.10 -21.36 28.07
CA LYS A 1107 21.21 -22.58 27.27
C LYS A 1107 20.85 -23.78 28.13
N PHE A 1108 19.88 -24.58 27.68
CA PHE A 1108 19.55 -25.86 28.30
C PHE A 1108 20.50 -26.95 27.77
N GLY A 1109 21.11 -27.72 28.66
CA GLY A 1109 22.16 -28.68 28.32
C GLY A 1109 21.95 -30.05 28.96
N LYS A 1110 22.74 -31.02 28.45
CA LYS A 1110 22.88 -32.39 28.96
C LYS A 1110 24.16 -32.57 29.74
#